data_AF-A0A7C3I9G9-F1
#
_entry.id   AF-A0A7C3I9G9-F1
#
_cell.length_a   1.000
_cell.length_b   1.000
_cell.length_c   1.000
_cell.angle_alpha   90.00
_cell.angle_beta   90.00
_cell.angle_gamma   90.00
#
_symmetry.space_group_name_H-M   'P 1'
#
loop_
_entity.id
_entity.type
_entity.pdbx_description
1 polymer ?
#
loop_
_entity_poly.entity_id
_entity_poly.type
_entity_poly.pdbx_seq_one_letter_code
_entity_poly.pdbx_strand_id
1 'polypeptide(L)'
;MIARLYQHLQLMGLAAGLAGATISRLGFAALPAPVTSAAPATDLISRASPLVIAHRGFSQQAPENTLPAFRLALAAQADLVELDYHHSLDGVPLVIHDGTLDRTTDATNRWGGKDIAVKARPAADLAGLDAGGWFAPVFAGTRLPTLAEALETIQAGGVALIERKAGDAATLVRLLRERGWLRDVVVQSFDWDFVREARRLEPELVLGALGPPSTHQGRRLAEEEKALTPEFIAGIEELGAQLVVWNRQVSAAAVAHAHARGLRVWVYTINDPAEAANLVARGVDGIITDNPGAIRARLFPQPDETPAAPPHRGIPSPLADHPGNIYLAGEIVRVRAPEDLPGGIARWRLLDDRGRELRAGALNSAVPGTREPLALGELGAGWYRLEFDTADRTNVAWTTAAVLRRLAAPTPGDSPVCVDSATAWFAYNDVPHQGRLANLAALAGVNWVRDRLRWRDLQPVPGPLVAARTTYDTAAEAQHAAGLKVLQVFHDTPPWASEAPDAGGRFAPDLRHVFELARALAGRFKDRVVAWEPWNEANIAMFGGHTVDQMCAWQKAAWLGFKAGDPGLIVGWNVTAAVPTPAHTEGVLANETWPYFDTYNIHTYDWSHAYAGLWAPARAAASGRPLWITEADRGTPHLKQGPWFDQDPRFERLKAEWIAQSYASSLFAGSRRHFHFILGHYHEPNGVQFGLLRLDLTPRPAYVALAAVGRCLAGARVLGRWRPGPDVHVYAFRAWPDGREHDVLVAWAEKEVDWDGRGQTRAVWQPPVNLEVVEAVDYLGRALERVVPATLGSAPVFLFLPAGQAALLPLEPPPRLAPFQPGVPSPVVLQLALPRAAMVRVEDLPWSEGYAWVVQPGQALELPLHVYNFAADVASGRIQVERLPEGWETELPEPAFEIEPGGRWMLRAVLRVPAGTKTRDGWLQLRADCGRGGRPMLAIRFRVRD
;
A
#
# COMPACT_ATOMS: atom_id res chain seq x y z
N MET A 1 16.04 -24.28 2.26
CA MET A 1 15.86 -24.72 0.85
C MET A 1 14.72 -23.91 0.25
N ILE A 2 14.96 -22.76 -0.38
CA ILE A 2 15.29 -22.66 -1.81
C ILE A 2 16.39 -23.66 -2.23
N ALA A 3 16.15 -24.97 -2.14
CA ALA A 3 17.24 -25.91 -2.45
C ALA A 3 16.84 -27.24 -3.07
N ARG A 4 15.80 -27.25 -3.89
CA ARG A 4 15.71 -28.29 -4.93
C ARG A 4 15.71 -27.78 -6.37
N LEU A 5 16.10 -26.54 -6.64
CA LEU A 5 16.14 -26.00 -8.02
C LEU A 5 17.47 -25.42 -8.51
N TYR A 6 18.56 -25.53 -7.75
CA TYR A 6 19.90 -25.05 -8.19
C TYR A 6 20.89 -26.20 -8.43
N GLN A 7 20.48 -27.20 -9.23
CA GLN A 7 21.37 -28.29 -9.63
C GLN A 7 21.45 -28.54 -11.15
N HIS A 8 21.03 -27.60 -12.01
CA HIS A 8 21.04 -27.83 -13.47
C HIS A 8 21.69 -26.78 -14.37
N LEU A 9 22.54 -25.89 -13.85
CA LEU A 9 23.27 -24.93 -14.70
C LEU A 9 24.72 -24.71 -14.26
N GLN A 10 25.48 -25.79 -14.08
CA GLN A 10 26.95 -25.75 -14.14
C GLN A 10 27.48 -27.07 -14.66
N LEU A 11 27.57 -27.23 -15.98
CA LEU A 11 28.56 -28.08 -16.65
C LEU A 11 28.63 -27.65 -18.12
N MET A 12 29.87 -27.41 -18.56
CA MET A 12 30.37 -27.18 -19.92
C MET A 12 30.76 -25.74 -20.26
N GLY A 13 31.98 -25.41 -19.87
CA GLY A 13 32.88 -24.63 -20.73
C GLY A 13 33.73 -25.60 -21.55
N LEU A 14 33.77 -25.41 -22.88
CA LEU A 14 34.96 -25.59 -23.73
C LEU A 14 34.67 -25.15 -25.19
N ALA A 15 35.47 -24.16 -25.61
CA ALA A 15 36.07 -23.93 -26.93
C ALA A 15 35.24 -23.89 -28.25
N ALA A 16 35.36 -22.73 -28.90
CA ALA A 16 35.65 -22.48 -30.33
C ALA A 16 34.72 -23.02 -31.44
N GLY A 17 34.23 -22.09 -32.27
CA GLY A 17 33.70 -22.40 -33.61
C GLY A 17 32.94 -21.25 -34.27
N LEU A 18 33.61 -20.51 -35.16
CA LEU A 18 32.99 -19.62 -36.14
C LEU A 18 32.07 -20.39 -37.09
N ALA A 19 30.82 -19.95 -37.28
CA ALA A 19 30.06 -20.06 -38.53
C ALA A 19 28.79 -19.21 -38.45
N GLY A 20 28.61 -18.30 -39.42
CA GLY A 20 27.38 -17.53 -39.58
C GLY A 20 26.24 -18.33 -40.19
N ALA A 21 25.00 -17.94 -39.88
CA ALA A 21 23.82 -18.21 -40.71
C ALA A 21 22.63 -17.32 -40.29
N THR A 22 22.25 -16.43 -41.20
CA THR A 22 20.86 -16.06 -41.58
C THR A 22 19.76 -15.98 -40.52
N ILE A 23 19.30 -14.74 -40.29
CA ILE A 23 18.04 -14.40 -39.63
C ILE A 23 16.87 -14.74 -40.58
N SER A 24 16.13 -15.81 -40.29
CA SER A 24 14.83 -16.07 -40.91
C SER A 24 13.71 -15.44 -40.07
N ARG A 25 12.93 -14.59 -40.72
CA ARG A 25 11.69 -13.97 -40.22
C ARG A 25 10.67 -15.06 -39.85
N LEU A 26 10.31 -15.17 -38.57
CA LEU A 26 9.11 -15.90 -38.12
C LEU A 26 7.99 -14.88 -37.88
N GLY A 27 6.85 -15.12 -38.55
CA GLY A 27 5.70 -14.23 -38.58
C GLY A 27 5.00 -14.12 -37.23
N PHE A 28 4.56 -12.90 -36.92
CA PHE A 28 3.65 -12.61 -35.83
C PHE A 28 2.29 -13.27 -36.10
N ALA A 29 1.88 -14.20 -35.23
CA ALA A 29 0.50 -14.60 -35.14
C ALA A 29 -0.33 -13.41 -34.61
N ALA A 30 -1.42 -13.09 -35.29
CA ALA A 30 -2.34 -12.04 -34.91
C ALA A 30 -2.94 -12.32 -33.52
N LEU A 31 -2.76 -11.38 -32.60
CA LEU A 31 -3.43 -11.35 -31.30
C LEU A 31 -4.96 -11.27 -31.53
N PRO A 32 -5.79 -11.96 -30.72
CA PRO A 32 -7.23 -11.74 -30.76
C PRO A 32 -7.53 -10.28 -30.41
N ALA A 33 -8.51 -9.69 -31.10
CA ALA A 33 -8.94 -8.31 -30.90
C ALA A 33 -9.29 -8.06 -29.41
N PRO A 34 -8.95 -6.88 -28.86
CA PRO A 34 -9.27 -6.57 -27.48
C PRO A 34 -10.80 -6.57 -27.31
N VAL A 35 -11.26 -7.29 -26.29
CA VAL A 35 -12.59 -7.09 -25.71
C VAL A 35 -12.71 -5.61 -25.40
N THR A 36 -13.74 -4.95 -25.95
CA THR A 36 -14.01 -3.52 -25.74
C THR A 36 -14.02 -3.23 -24.24
N SER A 37 -12.98 -2.55 -23.72
CA SER A 37 -12.94 -2.09 -22.34
C SER A 37 -14.12 -1.16 -22.10
N ALA A 38 -14.86 -1.35 -21.01
CA ALA A 38 -15.89 -0.42 -20.58
C ALA A 38 -15.30 1.01 -20.49
N ALA A 39 -16.09 2.01 -20.92
CA ALA A 39 -15.71 3.43 -20.86
C ALA A 39 -15.49 3.88 -19.40
N PRO A 40 -14.34 4.49 -19.05
CA PRO A 40 -14.00 4.87 -17.68
C PRO A 40 -15.04 5.76 -16.98
N ALA A 41 -15.62 6.74 -17.68
CA ALA A 41 -16.63 7.62 -17.10
C ALA A 41 -17.95 6.88 -16.79
N THR A 42 -18.41 6.03 -17.71
CA THR A 42 -19.65 5.26 -17.55
C THR A 42 -19.53 4.19 -16.46
N ASP A 43 -18.39 3.49 -16.38
CA ASP A 43 -18.11 2.57 -15.28
C ASP A 43 -18.21 3.29 -13.94
N LEU A 44 -17.60 4.47 -13.86
CA LEU A 44 -17.47 5.21 -12.62
C LEU A 44 -18.82 5.69 -12.07
N ILE A 45 -19.69 6.27 -12.90
CA ILE A 45 -21.02 6.73 -12.44
C ILE A 45 -21.95 5.58 -12.05
N SER A 46 -21.70 4.37 -12.57
CA SER A 46 -22.49 3.17 -12.29
C SER A 46 -22.13 2.50 -10.96
N ARG A 47 -21.06 2.94 -10.30
CA ARG A 47 -20.59 2.36 -9.04
C ARG A 47 -21.61 2.52 -7.92
N ALA A 48 -21.74 1.49 -7.10
CA ALA A 48 -22.58 1.49 -5.92
C ALA A 48 -21.98 2.27 -4.74
N SER A 49 -20.65 2.41 -4.68
CA SER A 49 -19.96 3.22 -3.66
C SER A 49 -20.06 4.72 -3.97
N PRO A 50 -20.18 5.59 -2.95
CA PRO A 50 -20.19 7.04 -3.16
C PRO A 50 -18.86 7.51 -3.79
N LEU A 51 -18.92 8.52 -4.63
CA LEU A 51 -17.75 9.08 -5.32
C LEU A 51 -17.23 10.33 -4.60
N VAL A 52 -15.90 10.49 -4.55
CA VAL A 52 -15.27 11.73 -4.06
C VAL A 52 -14.74 12.53 -5.25
N ILE A 53 -15.23 13.75 -5.43
CA ILE A 53 -14.92 14.62 -6.57
C ILE A 53 -14.19 15.86 -6.06
N ALA A 54 -12.97 16.08 -6.53
CA ALA A 54 -12.14 17.21 -6.12
C ALA A 54 -12.54 18.49 -6.87
N HIS A 55 -13.20 19.41 -6.17
CA HIS A 55 -13.72 20.67 -6.70
C HIS A 55 -12.59 21.61 -7.10
N ARG A 56 -12.46 21.87 -8.40
CA ARG A 56 -11.39 22.66 -9.02
C ARG A 56 -9.99 22.14 -8.70
N GLY A 57 -9.88 20.83 -8.47
CA GLY A 57 -8.71 20.18 -7.87
C GLY A 57 -8.79 20.05 -6.35
N PHE A 58 -7.65 19.87 -5.69
CA PHE A 58 -7.56 19.95 -4.22
C PHE A 58 -7.42 21.43 -3.81
N SER A 59 -8.45 22.22 -4.08
CA SER A 59 -8.45 23.69 -3.97
C SER A 59 -8.21 24.22 -2.55
N GLN A 60 -8.40 23.41 -1.50
CA GLN A 60 -8.00 23.76 -0.14
C GLN A 60 -6.48 23.74 0.08
N GLN A 61 -5.73 23.02 -0.77
CA GLN A 61 -4.29 22.77 -0.60
C GLN A 61 -3.42 23.40 -1.69
N ALA A 62 -4.01 23.80 -2.82
CA ALA A 62 -3.34 24.45 -3.93
C ALA A 62 -4.30 25.41 -4.65
N PRO A 63 -3.81 26.39 -5.42
CA PRO A 63 -4.66 27.33 -6.15
C PRO A 63 -5.63 26.59 -7.07
N GLU A 64 -6.93 26.90 -6.95
CA GLU A 64 -8.00 26.27 -7.72
C GLU A 64 -7.76 26.35 -9.23
N ASN A 65 -8.24 25.35 -9.99
CA ASN A 65 -8.17 25.34 -11.46
C ASN A 65 -6.73 25.37 -12.03
N THR A 66 -5.74 24.90 -11.26
CA THR A 66 -4.33 24.81 -11.69
C THR A 66 -3.82 23.38 -11.72
N LEU A 67 -2.75 23.13 -12.49
CA LEU A 67 -2.12 21.79 -12.56
C LEU A 67 -1.65 21.27 -11.19
N PRO A 68 -1.05 22.09 -10.29
CA PRO A 68 -0.76 21.66 -8.91
C PRO A 68 -1.99 21.13 -8.17
N ALA A 69 -3.14 21.81 -8.24
CA ALA A 69 -4.36 21.36 -7.57
C ALA A 69 -4.89 20.03 -8.12
N PHE A 70 -4.78 19.82 -9.44
CA PHE A 70 -5.18 18.55 -10.07
C PHE A 70 -4.26 17.39 -9.67
N ARG A 71 -2.94 17.59 -9.64
CA ARG A 71 -1.98 16.56 -9.20
C ARG A 71 -2.23 16.15 -7.75
N LEU A 72 -2.48 17.12 -6.86
CA LEU A 72 -2.80 16.85 -5.47
C LEU A 72 -4.13 16.08 -5.32
N ALA A 73 -5.13 16.38 -6.16
CA ALA A 73 -6.39 15.63 -6.16
C ALA A 73 -6.20 14.16 -6.57
N LEU A 74 -5.38 13.89 -7.59
CA LEU A 74 -5.03 12.54 -8.01
C LEU A 74 -4.25 11.79 -6.91
N ALA A 75 -3.30 12.47 -6.26
CA ALA A 75 -2.55 11.92 -5.14
C ALA A 75 -3.45 11.57 -3.94
N ALA A 76 -4.47 12.40 -3.68
CA ALA A 76 -5.51 12.15 -2.70
C ALA A 76 -6.51 11.04 -3.12
N GLN A 77 -6.33 10.45 -4.30
CA GLN A 77 -7.20 9.43 -4.89
C GLN A 77 -8.67 9.88 -5.01
N ALA A 78 -8.91 11.13 -5.40
CA ALA A 78 -10.23 11.55 -5.83
C ALA A 78 -10.69 10.68 -7.03
N ASP A 79 -11.97 10.31 -7.06
CA ASP A 79 -12.54 9.54 -8.15
C ASP A 79 -12.64 10.37 -9.43
N LEU A 80 -12.95 11.67 -9.28
CA LEU A 80 -12.91 12.66 -10.35
C LEU A 80 -12.23 13.93 -9.87
N VAL A 81 -11.70 14.69 -10.81
CA VAL A 81 -11.20 16.04 -10.61
C VAL A 81 -12.06 16.99 -11.43
N GLU A 82 -12.74 17.90 -10.74
CA GLU A 82 -13.57 18.91 -11.35
C GLU A 82 -12.75 20.14 -11.74
N LEU A 83 -13.14 20.79 -12.83
CA LEU A 83 -12.54 22.02 -13.32
C LEU A 83 -13.58 22.89 -14.03
N ASP A 84 -13.29 24.18 -14.10
CA ASP A 84 -14.11 25.17 -14.79
C ASP A 84 -13.39 25.71 -16.02
N TYR A 85 -14.11 26.12 -17.05
CA TYR A 85 -13.49 26.82 -18.17
C TYR A 85 -14.31 27.97 -18.77
N HIS A 86 -13.57 28.96 -19.29
CA HIS A 86 -14.04 30.06 -20.14
C HIS A 86 -13.27 30.07 -21.47
N HIS A 87 -13.74 30.85 -22.45
CA HIS A 87 -13.03 31.04 -23.71
C HIS A 87 -12.24 32.35 -23.73
N SER A 88 -11.02 32.29 -24.25
CA SER A 88 -10.25 33.46 -24.66
C SER A 88 -10.89 34.18 -25.87
N LEU A 89 -10.33 35.32 -26.26
CA LEU A 89 -10.74 36.10 -27.44
C LEU A 89 -10.67 35.27 -28.75
N ASP A 90 -9.63 34.44 -28.87
CA ASP A 90 -9.37 33.56 -30.02
C ASP A 90 -10.05 32.18 -29.90
N GLY A 91 -10.96 32.01 -28.93
CA GLY A 91 -11.81 30.81 -28.81
C GLY A 91 -11.10 29.60 -28.20
N VAL A 92 -9.95 29.78 -27.54
CA VAL A 92 -9.25 28.71 -26.83
C VAL A 92 -9.84 28.57 -25.43
N PRO A 93 -10.27 27.35 -25.01
CA PRO A 93 -10.75 27.13 -23.65
C PRO A 93 -9.62 27.20 -22.62
N LEU A 94 -9.75 28.10 -21.65
CA LEU A 94 -8.83 28.30 -20.52
C LEU A 94 -9.53 27.95 -19.21
N VAL A 95 -8.78 27.31 -18.31
CA VAL A 95 -9.33 26.79 -17.07
C VAL A 95 -9.33 27.88 -16.00
N ILE A 96 -10.53 28.36 -15.70
CA ILE A 96 -10.79 29.42 -14.72
C ILE A 96 -12.27 29.40 -14.39
N HIS A 97 -12.62 29.72 -13.15
CA HIS A 97 -14.02 29.78 -12.73
C HIS A 97 -14.70 31.09 -13.15
N ASP A 98 -14.06 32.22 -12.90
CA ASP A 98 -14.65 33.55 -13.06
C ASP A 98 -14.56 34.00 -14.53
N GLY A 99 -15.53 34.81 -14.96
CA GLY A 99 -15.47 35.45 -16.29
C GLY A 99 -14.42 36.57 -16.38
N THR A 100 -13.81 36.95 -15.24
CA THR A 100 -12.76 37.95 -15.10
C THR A 100 -11.52 37.34 -14.47
N LEU A 101 -10.36 37.96 -14.71
CA LEU A 101 -9.05 37.45 -14.29
C LEU A 101 -8.64 37.92 -12.89
N ASP A 102 -9.39 38.85 -12.31
CA ASP A 102 -9.00 39.69 -11.18
C ASP A 102 -8.70 38.93 -9.88
N ARG A 103 -9.50 37.89 -9.56
CA ARG A 103 -9.44 37.22 -8.27
C ARG A 103 -8.31 36.20 -8.18
N THR A 104 -8.08 35.45 -9.26
CA THR A 104 -7.23 34.26 -9.26
C THR A 104 -6.01 34.41 -10.15
N THR A 105 -5.69 35.63 -10.60
CA THR A 105 -4.47 35.88 -11.38
C THR A 105 -3.82 37.22 -11.01
N ASP A 106 -2.60 37.45 -11.50
CA ASP A 106 -1.89 38.73 -11.40
C ASP A 106 -2.29 39.77 -12.48
N ALA A 107 -3.35 39.52 -13.28
CA ALA A 107 -3.71 40.35 -14.43
C ALA A 107 -3.91 41.84 -14.08
N THR A 108 -4.54 42.14 -12.94
CA THR A 108 -4.79 43.52 -12.49
C THR A 108 -3.49 44.24 -12.13
N ASN A 109 -2.53 43.52 -11.52
CA ASN A 109 -1.20 44.05 -11.22
C ASN A 109 -0.38 44.24 -12.50
N ARG A 110 -0.49 43.31 -13.44
CA ARG A 110 0.30 43.28 -14.68
C ARG A 110 -0.17 44.28 -15.73
N TRP A 111 -1.49 44.47 -15.87
CA TRP A 111 -2.08 45.27 -16.94
C TRP A 111 -2.80 46.52 -16.46
N GLY A 112 -3.07 46.65 -15.16
CA GLY A 112 -3.87 47.73 -14.59
C GLY A 112 -5.37 47.57 -14.87
N GLY A 113 -6.20 48.19 -14.03
CA GLY A 113 -7.67 48.16 -14.14
C GLY A 113 -8.34 47.13 -13.24
N LYS A 114 -9.64 46.93 -13.45
CA LYS A 114 -10.52 45.95 -12.78
C LYS A 114 -11.47 45.34 -13.81
N ASP A 115 -12.08 44.21 -13.47
CA ASP A 115 -13.05 43.45 -14.27
C ASP A 115 -12.49 43.04 -15.64
N ILE A 116 -11.23 42.59 -15.67
CA ILE A 116 -10.55 42.20 -16.91
C ILE A 116 -11.12 40.87 -17.40
N ALA A 117 -12.00 40.94 -18.41
CA ALA A 117 -12.70 39.76 -18.92
C ALA A 117 -11.76 38.78 -19.64
N VAL A 118 -11.92 37.48 -19.39
CA VAL A 118 -11.16 36.40 -20.05
C VAL A 118 -11.29 36.47 -21.57
N LYS A 119 -12.52 36.68 -22.06
CA LYS A 119 -12.84 36.79 -23.50
C LYS A 119 -12.28 38.02 -24.21
N ALA A 120 -11.65 38.96 -23.49
CA ALA A 120 -11.11 40.19 -24.06
C ALA A 120 -9.64 40.05 -24.52
N ARG A 121 -8.99 38.90 -24.27
CA ARG A 121 -7.57 38.68 -24.55
C ARG A 121 -7.33 37.34 -25.24
N PRO A 122 -6.35 37.25 -26.17
CA PRO A 122 -5.97 35.98 -26.77
C PRO A 122 -5.31 35.06 -25.74
N ALA A 123 -5.41 33.74 -25.94
CA ALA A 123 -4.91 32.78 -24.96
C ALA A 123 -3.40 32.89 -24.71
N ALA A 124 -2.61 33.29 -25.71
CA ALA A 124 -1.18 33.52 -25.55
C ALA A 124 -0.84 34.60 -24.49
N ASP A 125 -1.66 35.65 -24.39
CA ASP A 125 -1.48 36.70 -23.38
C ASP A 125 -1.84 36.17 -21.97
N LEU A 126 -2.88 35.34 -21.90
CA LEU A 126 -3.43 34.79 -20.67
C LEU A 126 -2.56 33.67 -20.06
N ALA A 127 -1.92 32.85 -20.90
CA ALA A 127 -1.06 31.74 -20.48
C ALA A 127 0.19 32.20 -19.68
N GLY A 128 0.56 33.48 -19.79
CA GLY A 128 1.68 34.07 -19.07
C GLY A 128 1.34 34.63 -17.69
N LEU A 129 0.07 34.59 -17.26
CA LEU A 129 -0.37 35.09 -15.95
C LEU A 129 0.04 34.15 -14.82
N ASP A 130 0.31 34.74 -13.66
CA ASP A 130 0.46 34.01 -12.40
C ASP A 130 -0.91 33.74 -11.81
N ALA A 131 -1.33 32.48 -11.84
CA ALA A 131 -2.57 31.96 -11.28
C ALA A 131 -2.42 31.32 -9.90
N GLY A 132 -1.26 31.48 -9.23
CA GLY A 132 -0.98 30.83 -7.94
C GLY A 132 -0.56 31.76 -6.81
N GLY A 133 0.09 32.88 -7.09
CA GLY A 133 0.62 33.80 -6.07
C GLY A 133 -0.46 34.39 -5.13
N TRP A 134 -1.72 34.48 -5.60
CA TRP A 134 -2.86 34.91 -4.79
C TRP A 134 -3.24 33.91 -3.68
N PHE A 135 -2.93 32.62 -3.88
CA PHE A 135 -3.27 31.56 -2.93
C PHE A 135 -2.23 31.49 -1.81
N ALA A 136 -0.95 31.37 -2.19
CA ALA A 136 0.17 31.47 -1.26
C ALA A 136 1.48 31.77 -2.01
N PRO A 137 2.48 32.39 -1.36
CA PRO A 137 3.77 32.72 -1.99
C PRO A 137 4.47 31.52 -2.64
N VAL A 138 4.30 30.32 -2.08
CA VAL A 138 4.88 29.08 -2.62
C VAL A 138 4.38 28.74 -4.03
N PHE A 139 3.20 29.22 -4.42
CA PHE A 139 2.61 28.97 -5.74
C PHE A 139 2.82 30.12 -6.74
N ALA A 140 3.58 31.16 -6.38
CA ALA A 140 3.89 32.24 -7.30
C ALA A 140 4.56 31.71 -8.58
N GLY A 141 4.13 32.25 -9.73
CA GLY A 141 4.54 31.82 -11.07
C GLY A 141 3.79 30.60 -11.63
N THR A 142 2.81 30.04 -10.90
CA THR A 142 1.94 28.99 -11.45
C THR A 142 1.15 29.57 -12.62
N ARG A 143 1.15 28.91 -13.79
CA ARG A 143 0.48 29.43 -14.98
C ARG A 143 -1.01 29.09 -15.03
N LEU A 144 -1.79 29.92 -15.72
CA LEU A 144 -3.17 29.64 -16.09
C LEU A 144 -3.22 28.55 -17.19
N PRO A 145 -3.79 27.35 -16.93
CA PRO A 145 -3.75 26.27 -17.90
C PRO A 145 -4.87 26.37 -18.96
N THR A 146 -4.59 25.84 -20.14
CA THR A 146 -5.63 25.51 -21.12
C THR A 146 -6.42 24.28 -20.69
N LEU A 147 -7.64 24.12 -21.21
CA LEU A 147 -8.45 22.93 -20.95
C LEU A 147 -7.73 21.65 -21.40
N ALA A 148 -6.99 21.70 -22.51
CA ALA A 148 -6.23 20.54 -22.99
C ALA A 148 -5.15 20.11 -21.99
N GLU A 149 -4.34 21.05 -21.47
CA GLU A 149 -3.29 20.76 -20.49
C GLU A 149 -3.86 20.21 -19.17
N ALA A 150 -5.01 20.75 -18.74
CA ALA A 150 -5.69 20.28 -17.54
C ALA A 150 -6.24 18.85 -17.70
N LEU A 151 -6.89 18.56 -18.83
CA LEU A 151 -7.40 17.22 -19.12
C LEU A 151 -6.27 16.20 -19.28
N GLU A 152 -5.17 16.55 -19.96
CA GLU A 152 -3.97 15.70 -20.03
C GLU A 152 -3.41 15.38 -18.63
N THR A 153 -3.39 16.39 -17.74
CA THR A 153 -2.91 16.21 -16.36
C THR A 153 -3.83 15.30 -15.55
N ILE A 154 -5.16 15.49 -15.64
CA ILE A 154 -6.13 14.70 -14.88
C ILE A 154 -6.20 13.26 -15.40
N GLN A 155 -6.24 13.08 -16.71
CA GLN A 155 -6.39 11.76 -17.33
C GLN A 155 -5.16 10.87 -17.21
N ALA A 156 -4.01 11.42 -16.79
CA ALA A 156 -2.85 10.62 -16.42
C ALA A 156 -3.13 9.65 -15.25
N GLY A 157 -4.18 9.88 -14.45
CA GLY A 157 -4.53 8.99 -13.34
C GLY A 157 -5.99 9.04 -12.84
N GLY A 158 -6.87 9.82 -13.47
CA GLY A 158 -8.25 10.01 -13.03
C GLY A 158 -9.21 10.39 -14.16
N VAL A 159 -10.43 10.77 -13.80
CA VAL A 159 -11.50 11.21 -14.72
C VAL A 159 -11.78 12.70 -14.47
N ALA A 160 -11.95 13.49 -15.53
CA ALA A 160 -12.28 14.89 -15.38
C ALA A 160 -13.79 15.12 -15.32
N LEU A 161 -14.23 15.99 -14.41
CA LEU A 161 -15.56 16.58 -14.40
C LEU A 161 -15.46 18.02 -14.91
N ILE A 162 -15.90 18.26 -16.15
CA ILE A 162 -15.79 19.56 -16.80
C ILE A 162 -17.05 20.36 -16.51
N GLU A 163 -16.94 21.44 -15.74
CA GLU A 163 -17.98 22.45 -15.65
C GLU A 163 -17.78 23.52 -16.73
N ARG A 164 -18.77 23.66 -17.63
CA ARG A 164 -18.80 24.78 -18.59
C ARG A 164 -19.34 26.04 -17.92
N LYS A 165 -18.56 27.12 -17.95
CA LYS A 165 -19.02 28.48 -17.59
C LYS A 165 -19.39 29.34 -18.78
N ALA A 166 -18.66 29.25 -19.90
CA ALA A 166 -18.92 30.02 -21.13
C ALA A 166 -18.51 29.28 -22.43
N GLY A 167 -19.08 29.71 -23.56
CA GLY A 167 -18.85 29.16 -24.90
C GLY A 167 -19.79 28.01 -25.31
N ASP A 168 -19.66 27.52 -26.54
CA ASP A 168 -20.61 26.57 -27.14
C ASP A 168 -20.21 25.09 -26.97
N ALA A 169 -21.20 24.20 -27.08
CA ALA A 169 -20.99 22.75 -26.95
C ALA A 169 -20.20 22.15 -28.11
N ALA A 170 -20.30 22.71 -29.33
CA ALA A 170 -19.62 22.19 -30.50
C ALA A 170 -18.09 22.30 -30.39
N THR A 171 -17.59 23.39 -29.81
CA THR A 171 -16.17 23.60 -29.55
C THR A 171 -15.63 22.59 -28.53
N LEU A 172 -16.35 22.35 -27.44
CA LEU A 172 -15.96 21.33 -26.45
C LEU A 172 -15.98 19.93 -27.05
N VAL A 173 -17.09 19.54 -27.70
CA VAL A 173 -17.23 18.20 -28.30
C VAL A 173 -16.17 17.96 -29.36
N ARG A 174 -15.85 18.97 -30.19
CA ARG A 174 -14.76 18.89 -31.16
C ARG A 174 -13.42 18.60 -30.49
N LEU A 175 -13.06 19.37 -29.45
CA LEU A 175 -11.82 19.17 -28.70
C LEU A 175 -11.75 17.74 -28.12
N LEU A 176 -12.81 17.31 -27.42
CA LEU A 176 -12.85 15.98 -26.82
C LEU A 176 -12.76 14.88 -27.87
N ARG A 177 -13.39 15.05 -29.03
CA ARG A 177 -13.34 14.09 -30.13
C ARG A 177 -11.96 14.01 -30.77
N GLU A 178 -11.33 15.15 -31.05
CA GLU A 178 -9.98 15.23 -31.63
C GLU A 178 -8.93 14.59 -30.73
N ARG A 179 -9.11 14.68 -29.41
CA ARG A 179 -8.22 14.07 -28.41
C ARG A 179 -8.60 12.65 -28.02
N GLY A 180 -9.76 12.15 -28.44
CA GLY A 180 -10.25 10.80 -28.12
C GLY A 180 -10.82 10.63 -26.70
N TRP A 181 -11.23 11.72 -26.03
CA TRP A 181 -11.62 11.74 -24.61
C TRP A 181 -13.12 11.65 -24.35
N LEU A 182 -13.96 11.47 -25.37
CA LEU A 182 -15.42 11.49 -25.25
C LEU A 182 -15.98 10.50 -24.21
N ARG A 183 -15.25 9.40 -23.96
CA ARG A 183 -15.63 8.33 -23.03
C ARG A 183 -14.91 8.41 -21.67
N ASP A 184 -14.03 9.40 -21.50
CA ASP A 184 -13.11 9.53 -20.37
C ASP A 184 -13.38 10.78 -19.51
N VAL A 185 -14.46 11.51 -19.80
CA VAL A 185 -14.85 12.73 -19.08
C VAL A 185 -16.33 12.72 -18.75
N VAL A 186 -16.69 13.49 -17.72
CA VAL A 186 -18.07 13.88 -17.41
C VAL A 186 -18.19 15.38 -17.69
N VAL A 187 -19.26 15.81 -18.34
CA VAL A 187 -19.51 17.24 -18.62
C VAL A 187 -20.77 17.69 -17.89
N GLN A 188 -20.69 18.85 -17.23
CA GLN A 188 -21.81 19.44 -16.51
C GLN A 188 -21.95 20.94 -16.78
N SER A 189 -23.16 21.47 -16.62
CA SER A 189 -23.41 22.91 -16.66
C SER A 189 -24.71 23.31 -15.96
N PHE A 190 -24.74 24.54 -15.44
CA PHE A 190 -25.98 25.22 -15.00
C PHE A 190 -26.84 25.66 -16.19
N ASP A 191 -26.26 25.73 -17.40
CA ASP A 191 -26.95 26.03 -18.65
C ASP A 191 -27.52 24.74 -19.24
N TRP A 192 -28.80 24.47 -18.98
CA TRP A 192 -29.45 23.23 -19.42
C TRP A 192 -29.63 23.16 -20.95
N ASP A 193 -29.60 24.30 -21.65
CA ASP A 193 -29.61 24.31 -23.11
C ASP A 193 -28.27 23.84 -23.68
N PHE A 194 -27.15 24.20 -23.03
CA PHE A 194 -25.85 23.63 -23.33
C PHE A 194 -25.82 22.11 -23.13
N VAL A 195 -26.40 21.60 -22.03
CA VAL A 195 -26.48 20.15 -21.76
C VAL A 195 -27.27 19.44 -22.87
N ARG A 196 -28.42 19.99 -23.27
CA ARG A 196 -29.24 19.44 -24.37
C ARG A 196 -28.48 19.41 -25.69
N GLU A 197 -27.77 20.49 -26.02
CA GLU A 197 -26.98 20.57 -27.25
C GLU A 197 -25.79 19.61 -27.22
N ALA A 198 -25.10 19.47 -26.08
CA ALA A 198 -24.03 18.50 -25.92
C ALA A 198 -24.55 17.06 -26.12
N ARG A 199 -25.72 16.71 -25.55
CA ARG A 199 -26.37 15.40 -25.78
C ARG A 199 -26.68 15.18 -27.25
N ARG A 200 -27.15 16.21 -27.96
CA ARG A 200 -27.47 16.13 -29.39
C ARG A 200 -26.23 15.91 -30.26
N LEU A 201 -25.11 16.56 -29.92
CA LEU A 201 -23.85 16.49 -30.66
C LEU A 201 -23.06 15.21 -30.40
N GLU A 202 -23.15 14.68 -29.17
CA GLU A 202 -22.49 13.45 -28.77
C GLU A 202 -23.32 12.63 -27.76
N PRO A 203 -24.15 11.68 -28.26
CA PRO A 203 -25.01 10.87 -27.42
C PRO A 203 -24.31 9.95 -26.43
N GLU A 204 -23.02 9.62 -26.64
CA GLU A 204 -22.25 8.77 -25.72
C GLU A 204 -21.64 9.53 -24.54
N LEU A 205 -21.67 10.87 -24.55
CA LEU A 205 -21.07 11.70 -23.50
C LEU A 205 -21.85 11.54 -22.18
N VAL A 206 -21.14 11.38 -21.07
CA VAL A 206 -21.75 11.40 -19.73
C VAL A 206 -22.02 12.84 -19.34
N LEU A 207 -23.30 13.15 -19.09
CA LEU A 207 -23.76 14.51 -18.82
C LEU A 207 -24.39 14.66 -17.45
N GLY A 208 -24.06 15.76 -16.78
CA GLY A 208 -24.72 16.23 -15.57
C GLY A 208 -25.43 17.56 -15.74
N ALA A 209 -26.63 17.67 -15.19
CA ALA A 209 -27.33 18.94 -15.10
C ALA A 209 -27.08 19.54 -13.71
N LEU A 210 -26.40 20.69 -13.65
CA LEU A 210 -26.19 21.42 -12.41
C LEU A 210 -27.44 22.23 -12.06
N GLY A 211 -27.77 22.25 -10.77
CA GLY A 211 -28.79 23.13 -10.25
C GLY A 211 -28.71 23.34 -8.74
N PRO A 212 -29.60 24.18 -8.19
CA PRO A 212 -30.75 24.79 -8.85
C PRO A 212 -30.35 25.82 -9.93
N PRO A 213 -31.14 25.95 -11.02
CA PRO A 213 -30.90 26.98 -12.01
C PRO A 213 -31.09 28.37 -11.38
N SER A 214 -30.34 29.36 -11.86
CA SER A 214 -30.43 30.74 -11.35
C SER A 214 -31.82 31.36 -11.55
N THR A 215 -32.51 30.94 -12.62
CA THR A 215 -33.90 31.28 -12.91
C THR A 215 -34.69 30.04 -13.32
N HIS A 216 -35.95 29.97 -12.91
CA HIS A 216 -36.90 28.94 -13.34
C HIS A 216 -38.21 29.63 -13.74
N GLN A 217 -38.79 29.27 -14.89
CA GLN A 217 -40.00 29.92 -15.44
C GLN A 217 -39.92 31.46 -15.49
N GLY A 218 -38.74 32.01 -15.83
CA GLY A 218 -38.53 33.45 -15.97
C GLY A 218 -38.35 34.24 -14.67
N ARG A 219 -38.31 33.58 -13.50
CA ARG A 219 -38.06 34.23 -12.21
C ARG A 219 -36.90 33.59 -11.45
N ARG A 220 -36.28 34.35 -10.55
CA ARG A 220 -35.27 33.84 -9.61
C ARG A 220 -35.96 32.97 -8.54
N LEU A 221 -35.36 31.83 -8.21
CA LEU A 221 -35.85 30.93 -7.16
C LEU A 221 -35.58 31.52 -5.77
N ALA A 222 -36.57 31.46 -4.88
CA ALA A 222 -36.39 31.66 -3.45
C ALA A 222 -35.63 30.48 -2.81
N GLU A 223 -35.05 30.64 -1.62
CA GLU A 223 -34.21 29.61 -1.00
C GLU A 223 -34.93 28.28 -0.77
N GLU A 224 -36.22 28.32 -0.43
CA GLU A 224 -37.06 27.14 -0.20
C GLU A 224 -37.46 26.42 -1.50
N GLU A 225 -37.37 27.11 -2.65
CA GLU A 225 -37.65 26.56 -3.98
C GLU A 225 -36.40 25.94 -4.62
N LYS A 226 -35.26 26.01 -3.94
CA LYS A 226 -33.99 25.41 -4.37
C LYS A 226 -33.84 23.95 -3.97
N ALA A 227 -34.81 23.38 -3.27
CA ALA A 227 -34.84 21.95 -2.98
C ALA A 227 -34.96 21.13 -4.27
N LEU A 228 -34.30 19.98 -4.34
CA LEU A 228 -34.47 19.06 -5.46
C LEU A 228 -35.89 18.45 -5.42
N THR A 229 -36.68 18.73 -6.46
CA THR A 229 -38.07 18.26 -6.59
C THR A 229 -38.22 17.24 -7.72
N PRO A 230 -39.31 16.44 -7.73
CA PRO A 230 -39.69 15.59 -8.86
C PRO A 230 -39.74 16.31 -10.21
N GLU A 231 -40.16 17.59 -10.23
CA GLU A 231 -40.24 18.40 -11.46
C GLU A 231 -38.85 18.68 -12.03
N PHE A 232 -37.89 19.09 -11.19
CA PHE A 232 -36.50 19.25 -11.63
C PHE A 232 -35.89 17.94 -12.11
N ILE A 233 -36.16 16.82 -11.42
CA ILE A 233 -35.67 15.50 -11.81
C ILE A 233 -36.21 15.10 -13.19
N ALA A 234 -37.50 15.30 -13.46
CA ALA A 234 -38.09 15.03 -14.76
C ALA A 234 -37.50 15.93 -15.86
N GLY A 235 -37.31 17.22 -15.57
CA GLY A 235 -36.65 18.14 -16.51
C GLY A 235 -35.22 17.71 -16.86
N ILE A 236 -34.45 17.20 -15.89
CA ILE A 236 -33.09 16.70 -16.12
C ILE A 236 -33.10 15.41 -16.94
N GLU A 237 -34.05 14.50 -16.68
CA GLU A 237 -34.27 13.29 -17.48
C GLU A 237 -34.56 13.62 -18.95
N GLU A 238 -35.38 14.63 -19.22
CA GLU A 238 -35.70 15.10 -20.59
C GLU A 238 -34.50 15.68 -21.36
N LEU A 239 -33.48 16.20 -20.66
CA LEU A 239 -32.21 16.59 -21.28
C LEU A 239 -31.40 15.39 -21.77
N GLY A 240 -31.78 14.18 -21.33
CA GLY A 240 -31.01 12.96 -21.48
C GLY A 240 -29.76 12.96 -20.59
N ALA A 241 -29.67 13.77 -19.54
CA ALA A 241 -28.53 13.72 -18.61
C ALA A 241 -28.56 12.42 -17.78
N GLN A 242 -27.40 11.96 -17.32
CA GLN A 242 -27.30 10.82 -16.39
C GLN A 242 -27.22 11.26 -14.92
N LEU A 243 -26.78 12.49 -14.69
CA LEU A 243 -26.44 12.99 -13.36
C LEU A 243 -27.29 14.22 -13.00
N VAL A 244 -27.88 14.16 -11.82
CA VAL A 244 -28.40 15.33 -11.11
C VAL A 244 -27.29 15.85 -10.23
N VAL A 245 -26.78 17.05 -10.50
CA VAL A 245 -25.74 17.67 -9.65
C VAL A 245 -26.36 18.86 -8.95
N TRP A 246 -26.58 18.75 -7.64
CA TRP A 246 -27.42 19.69 -6.90
C TRP A 246 -26.71 20.33 -5.72
N ASN A 247 -27.25 21.44 -5.22
CA ASN A 247 -26.81 21.96 -3.93
C ASN A 247 -27.16 21.00 -2.77
N ARG A 248 -26.78 21.36 -1.54
CA ARG A 248 -27.05 20.55 -0.33
C ARG A 248 -28.53 20.31 0.00
N GLN A 249 -29.49 20.94 -0.68
CA GLN A 249 -30.93 20.80 -0.41
C GLN A 249 -31.52 19.57 -1.11
N VAL A 250 -31.03 18.38 -0.73
CA VAL A 250 -31.51 17.08 -1.22
C VAL A 250 -32.10 16.24 -0.07
N SER A 251 -33.27 15.65 -0.32
CA SER A 251 -33.93 14.72 0.59
C SER A 251 -33.74 13.28 0.12
N ALA A 252 -33.80 12.31 1.04
CA ALA A 252 -33.73 10.89 0.68
C ALA A 252 -34.85 10.47 -0.30
N ALA A 253 -36.03 11.08 -0.18
CA ALA A 253 -37.14 10.85 -1.10
C ALA A 253 -36.84 11.35 -2.53
N ALA A 254 -36.22 12.53 -2.66
CA ALA A 254 -35.82 13.06 -3.96
C ALA A 254 -34.72 12.20 -4.60
N VAL A 255 -33.74 11.75 -3.80
CA VAL A 255 -32.68 10.85 -4.26
C VAL A 255 -33.25 9.53 -4.77
N ALA A 256 -34.11 8.87 -3.98
CA ALA A 256 -34.77 7.64 -4.40
C ALA A 256 -35.62 7.83 -5.67
N HIS A 257 -36.26 8.99 -5.82
CA HIS A 257 -37.04 9.34 -7.01
C HIS A 257 -36.17 9.52 -8.26
N ALA A 258 -34.96 10.07 -8.12
CA ALA A 258 -33.97 10.15 -9.19
C ALA A 258 -33.42 8.77 -9.56
N HIS A 259 -33.06 7.95 -8.57
CA HIS A 259 -32.58 6.57 -8.78
C HIS A 259 -33.60 5.70 -9.52
N ALA A 260 -34.89 5.86 -9.21
CA ALA A 260 -35.98 5.14 -9.90
C ALA A 260 -36.07 5.44 -11.42
N ARG A 261 -35.44 6.53 -11.88
CA ARG A 261 -35.31 6.91 -13.29
C ARG A 261 -33.94 6.61 -13.89
N GLY A 262 -33.09 5.90 -13.16
CA GLY A 262 -31.71 5.60 -13.58
C GLY A 262 -30.75 6.79 -13.51
N LEU A 263 -31.14 7.89 -12.86
CA LEU A 263 -30.25 9.04 -12.61
C LEU A 263 -29.41 8.81 -11.36
N ARG A 264 -28.20 9.37 -11.32
CA ARG A 264 -27.37 9.44 -10.10
C ARG A 264 -27.40 10.85 -9.54
N VAL A 265 -27.24 11.01 -8.23
CA VAL A 265 -27.33 12.30 -7.54
C VAL A 265 -25.99 12.67 -6.90
N TRP A 266 -25.39 13.76 -7.34
CA TRP A 266 -24.19 14.35 -6.76
C TRP A 266 -24.52 15.68 -6.09
N VAL A 267 -23.73 16.04 -5.07
CA VAL A 267 -23.92 17.29 -4.32
C VAL A 267 -22.66 18.12 -4.23
N TYR A 268 -22.81 19.43 -4.30
CA TYR A 268 -21.71 20.40 -4.18
C TYR A 268 -22.08 21.57 -3.25
N THR A 269 -21.11 22.29 -2.66
CA THR A 269 -19.75 21.85 -2.33
C THR A 269 -19.75 21.47 -0.86
N ILE A 270 -19.33 20.25 -0.51
CA ILE A 270 -19.38 19.72 0.85
C ILE A 270 -17.95 19.51 1.36
N ASN A 271 -17.55 20.32 2.34
CA ASN A 271 -16.20 20.27 2.93
C ASN A 271 -16.18 19.65 4.33
N ASP A 272 -17.34 19.56 4.99
CA ASP A 272 -17.46 18.87 6.27
C ASP A 272 -17.60 17.36 6.05
N PRO A 273 -16.66 16.52 6.52
CA PRO A 273 -16.76 15.09 6.40
C PRO A 273 -17.99 14.49 7.10
N ALA A 274 -18.49 15.10 8.19
CA ALA A 274 -19.69 14.62 8.86
C ALA A 274 -20.94 14.88 8.01
N GLU A 275 -21.06 16.06 7.41
CA GLU A 275 -22.12 16.39 6.44
C GLU A 275 -22.08 15.44 5.23
N ALA A 276 -20.90 15.19 4.66
CA ALA A 276 -20.73 14.27 3.53
C ALA A 276 -21.25 12.85 3.86
N ALA A 277 -20.86 12.32 5.03
CA ALA A 277 -21.35 11.01 5.48
C ALA A 277 -22.88 10.99 5.66
N ASN A 278 -23.47 12.08 6.18
CA ASN A 278 -24.93 12.19 6.33
C ASN A 278 -25.66 12.26 4.98
N LEU A 279 -25.09 12.92 3.97
CA LEU A 279 -25.65 13.00 2.63
C LEU A 279 -25.56 11.65 1.90
N VAL A 280 -24.43 10.96 2.00
CA VAL A 280 -24.26 9.58 1.49
C VAL A 280 -25.26 8.64 2.15
N ALA A 281 -25.49 8.75 3.45
CA ALA A 281 -26.50 7.95 4.16
C ALA A 281 -27.94 8.20 3.67
N ARG A 282 -28.21 9.33 3.01
CA ARG A 282 -29.50 9.61 2.33
C ARG A 282 -29.57 9.06 0.90
N GLY A 283 -28.52 8.38 0.43
CA GLY A 283 -28.41 7.79 -0.90
C GLY A 283 -27.67 8.66 -1.93
N VAL A 284 -27.05 9.78 -1.53
CA VAL A 284 -26.24 10.59 -2.45
C VAL A 284 -25.05 9.78 -2.98
N ASP A 285 -24.83 9.84 -4.28
CA ASP A 285 -23.86 9.01 -5.01
C ASP A 285 -22.50 9.66 -5.20
N GLY A 286 -22.38 10.98 -5.02
CA GLY A 286 -21.14 11.70 -5.23
C GLY A 286 -21.06 13.01 -4.44
N ILE A 287 -19.88 13.29 -3.90
CA ILE A 287 -19.58 14.47 -3.09
C ILE A 287 -18.52 15.30 -3.81
N ILE A 288 -18.89 16.51 -4.22
CA ILE A 288 -17.97 17.53 -4.76
C ILE A 288 -17.43 18.35 -3.59
N THR A 289 -16.10 18.42 -3.44
CA THR A 289 -15.43 18.94 -2.24
C THR A 289 -14.10 19.62 -2.56
N ASP A 290 -13.76 20.67 -1.81
CA ASP A 290 -12.44 21.32 -1.85
C ASP A 290 -11.37 20.50 -1.08
N ASN A 291 -11.79 19.52 -0.25
CA ASN A 291 -10.91 18.65 0.53
C ASN A 291 -11.19 17.15 0.27
N PRO A 292 -10.80 16.63 -0.90
CA PRO A 292 -11.01 15.22 -1.23
C PRO A 292 -10.33 14.27 -0.23
N GLY A 293 -9.17 14.65 0.32
CA GLY A 293 -8.45 13.81 1.29
C GLY A 293 -9.25 13.54 2.56
N ALA A 294 -9.83 14.58 3.18
CA ALA A 294 -10.61 14.45 4.41
C ALA A 294 -11.95 13.74 4.17
N ILE A 295 -12.64 14.05 3.06
CA ILE A 295 -13.89 13.38 2.70
C ILE A 295 -13.63 11.89 2.44
N ARG A 296 -12.58 11.54 1.68
CA ARG A 296 -12.22 10.14 1.41
C ARG A 296 -11.92 9.37 2.69
N ALA A 297 -11.11 9.93 3.59
CA ALA A 297 -10.79 9.29 4.87
C ALA A 297 -12.06 9.04 5.72
N ARG A 298 -13.06 9.90 5.63
CA ARG A 298 -14.33 9.74 6.36
C ARG A 298 -15.30 8.76 5.71
N LEU A 299 -15.42 8.76 4.39
CA LEU A 299 -16.34 7.88 3.66
C LEU A 299 -15.78 6.46 3.53
N PHE A 300 -14.45 6.32 3.50
CA PHE A 300 -13.74 5.06 3.37
C PHE A 300 -12.69 4.91 4.48
N PRO A 301 -13.10 4.91 5.76
CA PRO A 301 -12.18 4.82 6.88
C PRO A 301 -11.41 3.50 6.80
N GLN A 302 -10.10 3.60 6.94
CA GLN A 302 -9.25 2.42 6.92
C GLN A 302 -9.09 1.88 8.35
N PRO A 303 -9.27 0.57 8.59
CA PRO A 303 -9.20 -0.01 9.94
C PRO A 303 -7.91 0.34 10.68
N ASP A 304 -6.80 0.47 9.94
CA ASP A 304 -5.46 0.76 10.45
C ASP A 304 -5.17 2.23 10.79
N GLU A 305 -6.12 3.12 10.56
CA GLU A 305 -6.08 4.54 10.93
C GLU A 305 -6.83 4.82 12.23
N THR A 306 -7.65 3.87 12.70
CA THR A 306 -8.43 4.04 13.92
C THR A 306 -7.52 4.01 15.16
N PRO A 307 -7.63 4.97 16.10
CA PRO A 307 -6.71 5.12 17.24
C PRO A 307 -6.83 4.05 18.34
N ALA A 308 -7.35 2.85 18.02
CA ALA A 308 -7.48 1.75 18.96
C ALA A 308 -6.09 1.11 19.28
N ALA A 309 -5.40 1.75 20.23
CA ALA A 309 -4.21 1.33 21.02
C ALA A 309 -2.79 1.56 20.46
N PRO A 310 -1.78 1.91 21.31
CA PRO A 310 -1.85 2.42 22.70
C PRO A 310 -1.98 3.96 22.77
N PRO A 311 -2.34 4.54 23.95
CA PRO A 311 -2.42 5.99 24.16
C PRO A 311 -1.06 6.66 23.92
N HIS A 312 -1.08 7.83 23.27
CA HIS A 312 0.07 8.70 22.91
C HIS A 312 1.45 8.12 23.22
N ARG A 313 2.05 7.45 22.23
CA ARG A 313 3.46 7.11 22.27
C ARG A 313 4.28 8.37 22.60
N GLY A 314 5.14 8.31 23.61
CA GLY A 314 6.09 9.37 23.92
C GLY A 314 7.32 9.35 22.99
N ILE A 315 8.23 10.30 23.19
CA ILE A 315 9.54 10.24 22.52
C ILE A 315 10.35 9.10 23.15
N PRO A 316 10.81 8.10 22.37
CA PRO A 316 11.58 6.98 22.90
C PRO A 316 12.94 7.44 23.43
N SER A 317 13.37 6.86 24.56
CA SER A 317 14.67 7.13 25.18
C SER A 317 15.55 5.88 25.17
N PRO A 318 16.88 6.01 25.00
CA PRO A 318 17.78 4.88 25.13
C PRO A 318 17.71 4.23 26.50
N LEU A 319 17.89 2.91 26.56
CA LEU A 319 18.14 2.24 27.84
C LEU A 319 19.49 2.70 28.42
N ALA A 320 19.62 2.69 29.75
CA ALA A 320 20.76 3.25 30.47
C ALA A 320 22.13 2.64 30.07
N ASP A 321 22.12 1.40 29.58
CA ASP A 321 23.33 0.69 29.15
C ASP A 321 23.58 0.75 27.63
N HIS A 322 22.76 1.49 26.89
CA HIS A 322 22.88 1.71 25.44
C HIS A 322 23.13 0.41 24.65
N PRO A 323 22.14 -0.52 24.59
CA PRO A 323 22.28 -1.78 23.87
C PRO A 323 22.80 -1.53 22.44
N GLY A 324 23.86 -2.25 22.06
CA GLY A 324 24.47 -2.12 20.73
C GLY A 324 25.31 -0.85 20.52
N ASN A 325 25.66 -0.09 21.57
CA ASN A 325 26.33 1.21 21.45
C ASN A 325 25.51 2.23 20.63
N ILE A 326 24.20 2.26 20.84
CA ILE A 326 23.27 3.14 20.12
C ILE A 326 22.92 4.35 21.00
N TYR A 327 23.20 5.53 20.47
CA TYR A 327 23.06 6.83 21.14
C TYR A 327 22.16 7.75 20.33
N LEU A 328 21.72 8.84 20.95
CA LEU A 328 21.07 9.98 20.33
C LEU A 328 22.05 11.15 20.19
N ALA A 329 21.88 11.97 19.16
CA ALA A 329 22.70 13.15 18.91
C ALA A 329 22.76 14.05 20.16
N GLY A 330 23.94 14.56 20.51
CA GLY A 330 24.18 15.34 21.73
C GLY A 330 24.42 14.52 23.01
N GLU A 331 24.48 13.19 22.91
CA GLU A 331 25.00 12.35 24.01
C GLU A 331 26.51 12.13 23.88
N ILE A 332 27.19 11.90 25.01
CA ILE A 332 28.59 11.47 25.04
C ILE A 332 28.65 9.99 24.72
N VAL A 333 29.21 9.65 23.56
CA VAL A 333 29.35 8.27 23.10
C VAL A 333 30.44 7.57 23.88
N ARG A 334 30.07 6.47 24.55
CA ARG A 334 30.98 5.61 25.30
C ARG A 334 30.88 4.18 24.82
N VAL A 335 31.97 3.62 24.31
CA VAL A 335 31.93 2.27 23.71
C VAL A 335 32.75 1.30 24.55
N ARG A 336 32.13 0.19 24.94
CA ARG A 336 32.86 -0.91 25.58
C ARG A 336 33.65 -1.65 24.51
N ALA A 337 34.90 -1.93 24.86
CA ALA A 337 35.78 -2.73 24.03
C ALA A 337 35.28 -4.20 24.04
N PRO A 338 35.33 -4.96 22.92
CA PRO A 338 34.90 -6.36 22.90
C PRO A 338 35.50 -7.20 24.03
N GLU A 339 34.72 -8.12 24.61
CA GLU A 339 35.15 -8.91 25.78
C GLU A 339 36.36 -9.81 25.49
N ASP A 340 36.48 -10.26 24.25
CA ASP A 340 37.48 -11.19 23.73
C ASP A 340 38.67 -10.49 23.03
N LEU A 341 38.93 -9.22 23.36
CA LEU A 341 40.03 -8.46 22.75
C LEU A 341 41.39 -9.17 22.89
N PRO A 342 42.08 -9.45 21.77
CA PRO A 342 43.41 -10.05 21.79
C PRO A 342 44.45 -9.22 22.56
N GLY A 343 45.53 -9.88 23.02
CA GLY A 343 46.72 -9.18 23.53
C GLY A 343 47.45 -8.40 22.43
N GLY A 344 48.31 -7.44 22.81
CA GLY A 344 49.14 -6.68 21.85
C GLY A 344 48.45 -5.50 21.16
N ILE A 345 47.21 -5.19 21.54
CA ILE A 345 46.48 -3.99 21.10
C ILE A 345 47.11 -2.76 21.74
N ALA A 346 47.42 -1.77 20.91
CA ALA A 346 48.08 -0.54 21.34
C ALA A 346 47.22 0.72 21.12
N ARG A 347 46.23 0.65 20.22
CA ARG A 347 45.47 1.82 19.78
C ARG A 347 44.07 1.45 19.30
N TRP A 348 43.21 2.47 19.20
CA TRP A 348 41.90 2.38 18.59
C TRP A 348 41.74 3.43 17.49
N ARG A 349 40.88 3.16 16.51
CA ARG A 349 40.50 4.07 15.42
C ARG A 349 38.99 4.09 15.24
N LEU A 350 38.44 5.28 15.11
CA LEU A 350 37.04 5.52 14.80
C LEU A 350 36.91 5.87 13.32
N LEU A 351 36.12 5.09 12.58
CA LEU A 351 35.88 5.25 11.16
C LEU A 351 34.40 5.58 10.89
N ASP A 352 34.12 6.30 9.81
CA ASP A 352 32.76 6.48 9.28
C ASP A 352 32.31 5.31 8.35
N ASP A 353 31.08 5.38 7.84
CA ASP A 353 30.49 4.44 6.86
C ASP A 353 31.25 4.34 5.52
N ARG A 354 32.21 5.23 5.28
CA ARG A 354 33.09 5.24 4.11
C ARG A 354 34.51 4.80 4.44
N GLY A 355 34.76 4.34 5.66
CA GLY A 355 36.08 3.91 6.13
C GLY A 355 37.06 5.06 6.37
N ARG A 356 36.60 6.31 6.40
CA ARG A 356 37.45 7.46 6.70
C ARG A 356 37.70 7.54 8.20
N GLU A 357 38.97 7.68 8.58
CA GLU A 357 39.36 7.86 9.98
C GLU A 357 38.95 9.25 10.47
N LEU A 358 38.13 9.26 11.53
CA LEU A 358 37.66 10.47 12.20
C LEU A 358 38.50 10.81 13.42
N ARG A 359 38.94 9.77 14.14
CA ARG A 359 39.72 9.91 15.38
C ARG A 359 40.48 8.62 15.67
N ALA A 360 41.58 8.74 16.40
CA ALA A 360 42.34 7.61 16.94
C ALA A 360 42.88 7.95 18.33
N GLY A 361 43.24 6.93 19.10
CA GLY A 361 43.85 7.10 20.42
C GLY A 361 44.63 5.86 20.87
N ALA A 362 45.53 6.04 21.85
CA ALA A 362 46.24 4.93 22.46
C ALA A 362 45.33 4.17 23.44
N LEU A 363 45.51 2.85 23.53
CA LEU A 363 44.96 2.04 24.61
C LEU A 363 46.03 1.85 25.68
N ASN A 364 45.79 2.37 26.89
CA ASN A 364 46.68 2.11 28.01
C ASN A 364 46.58 0.62 28.39
N SER A 365 47.69 -0.10 28.25
CA SER A 365 47.84 -1.54 28.47
C SER A 365 47.76 -1.99 29.94
N ALA A 366 47.40 -1.10 30.87
CA ALA A 366 47.72 -1.27 32.29
C ALA A 366 46.63 -1.86 33.21
N VAL A 367 45.40 -2.16 32.75
CA VAL A 367 44.42 -2.85 33.63
C VAL A 367 43.63 -3.94 32.88
N PRO A 368 44.04 -5.20 32.96
CA PRO A 368 43.21 -6.35 32.64
C PRO A 368 42.19 -6.54 33.78
N GLY A 369 40.90 -6.28 33.53
CA GLY A 369 39.84 -6.66 34.46
C GLY A 369 38.68 -5.66 34.60
N THR A 370 38.91 -4.37 34.34
CA THR A 370 37.86 -3.33 34.38
C THR A 370 38.15 -2.26 33.33
N ARG A 371 37.98 -2.58 32.03
CA ARG A 371 38.13 -1.55 30.99
C ARG A 371 36.92 -0.62 31.06
N GLU A 372 37.10 0.55 31.65
CA GLU A 372 36.11 1.64 31.53
C GLU A 372 35.76 1.84 30.04
N PRO A 373 34.49 2.11 29.70
CA PRO A 373 34.10 2.40 28.32
C PRO A 373 34.97 3.52 27.73
N LEU A 374 35.45 3.31 26.49
CA LEU A 374 36.20 4.33 25.76
C LEU A 374 35.29 5.51 25.46
N ALA A 375 35.62 6.68 26.01
CA ALA A 375 34.90 7.92 25.72
C ALA A 375 35.30 8.42 24.32
N LEU A 376 34.39 8.25 23.36
CA LEU A 376 34.54 8.77 22.00
C LEU A 376 34.10 10.25 21.90
N GLY A 377 33.52 10.81 22.97
CA GLY A 377 33.03 12.18 23.02
C GLY A 377 31.71 12.35 22.27
N GLU A 378 31.38 13.58 21.91
CA GLU A 378 30.21 13.86 21.05
C GLU A 378 30.51 13.49 19.59
N LEU A 379 29.58 12.77 18.98
CA LEU A 379 29.58 12.43 17.57
C LEU A 379 28.28 12.97 16.92
N GLY A 380 28.35 13.30 15.63
CA GLY A 380 27.16 13.66 14.85
C GLY A 380 26.26 12.45 14.60
N ALA A 381 25.09 12.66 13.99
CA ALA A 381 24.28 11.54 13.54
C ALA A 381 25.05 10.67 12.53
N GLY A 382 24.87 9.35 12.58
CA GLY A 382 25.52 8.43 11.66
C GLY A 382 25.87 7.08 12.27
N TRP A 383 26.55 6.27 11.46
CA TRP A 383 27.10 4.99 11.85
C TRP A 383 28.63 5.09 11.94
N TYR A 384 29.20 4.40 12.93
CA TYR A 384 30.62 4.44 13.22
C TYR A 384 31.18 3.05 13.47
N ARG A 385 32.38 2.79 12.96
CA ARG A 385 33.16 1.59 13.24
C ARG A 385 34.33 1.92 14.15
N LEU A 386 34.46 1.21 15.25
CA LEU A 386 35.59 1.31 16.15
C LEU A 386 36.50 0.09 15.95
N GLU A 387 37.70 0.33 15.45
CA GLU A 387 38.73 -0.70 15.24
C GLU A 387 39.75 -0.65 16.36
N PHE A 388 40.22 -1.82 16.78
CA PHE A 388 41.28 -2.01 17.76
C PHE A 388 42.48 -2.60 17.05
N ASP A 389 43.59 -1.86 17.04
CA ASP A 389 44.78 -2.23 16.29
C ASP A 389 45.98 -2.52 17.17
N THR A 390 46.88 -3.34 16.62
CA THR A 390 48.25 -3.51 17.05
C THR A 390 49.10 -2.24 16.83
N ALA A 391 50.32 -2.24 17.34
CA ALA A 391 51.23 -1.09 17.21
C ALA A 391 51.53 -0.71 15.75
N ASP A 392 51.55 -1.67 14.84
CA ASP A 392 51.73 -1.51 13.38
C ASP A 392 50.43 -1.20 12.61
N ARG A 393 49.34 -0.88 13.31
CA ARG A 393 48.03 -0.50 12.75
C ARG A 393 47.28 -1.62 12.00
N THR A 394 47.50 -2.86 12.38
CA THR A 394 46.70 -3.98 11.87
C THR A 394 45.46 -4.15 12.76
N ASN A 395 44.26 -4.11 12.17
CA ASN A 395 43.00 -4.37 12.90
C ASN A 395 42.98 -5.83 13.35
N VAL A 396 42.79 -6.04 14.66
CA VAL A 396 42.63 -7.37 15.26
C VAL A 396 41.25 -7.60 15.89
N ALA A 397 40.50 -6.53 16.15
CA ALA A 397 39.13 -6.59 16.65
C ALA A 397 38.39 -5.29 16.31
N TRP A 398 37.05 -5.34 16.32
CA TRP A 398 36.23 -4.17 16.05
C TRP A 398 34.86 -4.28 16.71
N THR A 399 34.19 -3.15 16.84
CA THR A 399 32.77 -3.02 17.20
C THR A 399 32.16 -1.84 16.44
N THR A 400 30.86 -1.62 16.56
CA THR A 400 30.19 -0.48 15.92
C THR A 400 29.38 0.32 16.92
N ALA A 401 29.09 1.55 16.56
CA ALA A 401 28.21 2.45 17.29
C ALA A 401 27.32 3.21 16.31
N ALA A 402 26.18 3.68 16.79
CA ALA A 402 25.32 4.57 16.04
C ALA A 402 24.94 5.77 16.89
N VAL A 403 24.80 6.91 16.22
CA VAL A 403 24.18 8.09 16.79
C VAL A 403 22.99 8.45 15.92
N LEU A 404 21.80 8.40 16.49
CA LEU A 404 20.56 8.72 15.79
C LEU A 404 20.21 10.19 16.03
N ARG A 405 19.62 10.85 15.03
CA ARG A 405 19.02 12.18 15.25
C ARG A 405 17.95 12.08 16.36
N ARG A 406 17.80 13.10 17.19
CA ARG A 406 16.71 13.12 18.19
C ARG A 406 15.37 13.33 17.51
N LEU A 407 14.33 12.70 18.06
CA LEU A 407 12.95 13.08 17.77
C LEU A 407 12.59 14.26 18.68
N ALA A 408 12.03 15.32 18.12
CA ALA A 408 11.53 16.46 18.89
C ALA A 408 10.02 16.33 19.22
N ALA A 409 9.31 15.46 18.50
CA ALA A 409 7.94 15.06 18.79
C ALA A 409 7.77 13.54 18.57
N PRO A 410 6.75 12.92 19.17
CA PRO A 410 6.45 11.52 18.88
C PRO A 410 6.15 11.26 17.41
N THR A 411 6.57 10.09 16.91
CA THR A 411 6.20 9.64 15.56
C THR A 411 4.66 9.48 15.46
N PRO A 412 3.98 10.06 14.45
CA PRO A 412 2.54 9.93 14.26
C PRO A 412 2.09 8.45 14.23
N GLY A 413 1.07 8.07 15.01
CA GLY A 413 0.70 6.67 15.25
C GLY A 413 0.23 5.87 14.01
N ASP A 414 0.00 6.55 12.91
CA ASP A 414 -0.36 6.05 11.58
C ASP A 414 0.80 6.07 10.58
N SER A 415 2.02 6.34 11.06
CA SER A 415 3.26 6.32 10.29
C SER A 415 3.42 4.99 9.57
N PRO A 416 3.79 5.00 8.27
CA PRO A 416 3.85 3.78 7.48
C PRO A 416 5.16 2.99 7.66
N VAL A 417 6.13 3.53 8.41
CA VAL A 417 7.45 2.94 8.63
C VAL A 417 7.39 1.93 9.79
N CYS A 418 7.59 0.65 9.48
CA CYS A 418 7.40 -0.49 10.39
C CYS A 418 8.58 -1.46 10.30
N VAL A 419 8.72 -2.42 11.21
CA VAL A 419 9.80 -3.42 11.11
C VAL A 419 9.33 -4.80 11.54
N ASP A 420 9.77 -5.85 10.86
CA ASP A 420 9.69 -7.19 11.44
C ASP A 420 10.77 -7.31 12.52
N SER A 421 10.33 -7.57 13.75
CA SER A 421 11.23 -7.65 14.90
C SER A 421 11.54 -9.10 15.30
N ALA A 422 10.63 -10.03 15.00
CA ALA A 422 10.62 -11.40 15.50
C ALA A 422 11.13 -11.55 16.95
N THR A 423 10.68 -10.66 17.83
CA THR A 423 11.22 -10.53 19.18
C THR A 423 11.06 -11.83 19.97
N ALA A 424 9.90 -12.48 19.88
CA ALA A 424 9.66 -13.77 20.55
C ALA A 424 10.55 -14.92 20.02
N TRP A 425 11.07 -14.79 18.79
CA TRP A 425 11.98 -15.78 18.20
C TRP A 425 13.44 -15.53 18.57
N PHE A 426 13.94 -14.30 18.38
CA PHE A 426 15.34 -13.97 18.65
C PHE A 426 15.67 -13.91 20.14
N ALA A 427 14.67 -13.59 20.98
CA ALA A 427 14.80 -13.46 22.42
C ALA A 427 13.94 -14.51 23.16
N TYR A 428 13.99 -15.76 22.70
CA TYR A 428 13.14 -16.84 23.23
C TYR A 428 13.42 -17.07 24.72
N ASN A 429 12.40 -16.87 25.57
CA ASN A 429 12.50 -16.91 27.04
C ASN A 429 13.54 -15.94 27.66
N ASP A 430 13.98 -14.90 26.93
CA ASP A 430 14.92 -13.88 27.41
C ASP A 430 14.23 -12.51 27.50
N VAL A 431 13.52 -12.27 28.61
CA VAL A 431 12.75 -11.03 28.83
C VAL A 431 13.61 -9.77 28.75
N PRO A 432 14.82 -9.70 29.34
CA PRO A 432 15.71 -8.56 29.15
C PRO A 432 16.04 -8.30 27.67
N HIS A 433 16.36 -9.33 26.89
CA HIS A 433 16.67 -9.17 25.47
C HIS A 433 15.42 -8.78 24.65
N GLN A 434 14.23 -9.27 25.00
CA GLN A 434 12.96 -8.82 24.42
C GLN A 434 12.75 -7.31 24.62
N GLY A 435 13.00 -6.81 25.83
CA GLY A 435 12.93 -5.38 26.15
C GLY A 435 13.93 -4.54 25.36
N ARG A 436 15.15 -5.05 25.13
CA ARG A 436 16.18 -4.38 24.32
C ARG A 436 15.74 -4.26 22.86
N LEU A 437 15.30 -5.35 22.23
CA LEU A 437 14.82 -5.33 20.84
C LEU A 437 13.62 -4.39 20.66
N ALA A 438 12.66 -4.40 21.60
CA ALA A 438 11.53 -3.49 21.60
C ALA A 438 11.98 -2.02 21.71
N ASN A 439 12.92 -1.71 22.61
CA ASN A 439 13.46 -0.35 22.74
C ASN A 439 14.20 0.10 21.47
N LEU A 440 15.01 -0.76 20.85
CA LEU A 440 15.74 -0.45 19.62
C LEU A 440 14.79 -0.21 18.44
N ALA A 441 13.74 -1.03 18.29
CA ALA A 441 12.68 -0.76 17.32
C ALA A 441 12.05 0.62 17.58
N ALA A 442 11.73 0.93 18.84
CA ALA A 442 11.18 2.22 19.20
C ALA A 442 12.16 3.38 18.86
N LEU A 443 13.45 3.28 19.18
CA LEU A 443 14.46 4.31 18.88
C LEU A 443 14.69 4.56 17.39
N ALA A 444 14.48 3.54 16.55
CA ALA A 444 14.46 3.68 15.10
C ALA A 444 13.26 4.52 14.61
N GLY A 445 12.30 4.86 15.48
CA GLY A 445 11.16 5.70 15.14
C GLY A 445 10.03 4.95 14.43
N VAL A 446 10.06 3.61 14.39
CA VAL A 446 8.96 2.79 13.86
C VAL A 446 7.81 2.70 14.88
N ASN A 447 6.57 2.58 14.41
CA ASN A 447 5.40 2.45 15.29
C ASN A 447 4.81 1.05 15.36
N TRP A 448 4.99 0.28 14.30
CA TRP A 448 4.51 -1.09 14.21
C TRP A 448 5.67 -2.05 14.19
N VAL A 449 5.52 -3.13 14.93
CA VAL A 449 6.38 -4.30 14.84
C VAL A 449 5.55 -5.51 14.43
N ARG A 450 6.16 -6.35 13.60
CA ARG A 450 5.68 -7.70 13.34
C ARG A 450 6.45 -8.68 14.22
N ASP A 451 5.73 -9.62 14.81
CA ASP A 451 6.28 -10.73 15.60
C ASP A 451 5.54 -12.02 15.26
N ARG A 452 6.07 -13.15 15.75
CA ARG A 452 5.58 -14.48 15.42
C ARG A 452 5.46 -15.37 16.63
N LEU A 453 4.49 -16.28 16.56
CA LEU A 453 4.28 -17.33 17.54
C LEU A 453 4.06 -18.69 16.90
N ARG A 454 4.13 -19.75 17.72
CA ARG A 454 3.79 -21.11 17.33
C ARG A 454 2.51 -21.55 18.04
N TRP A 455 1.55 -22.04 17.27
CA TRP A 455 0.32 -22.61 17.80
C TRP A 455 0.63 -23.82 18.69
N ARG A 456 1.55 -24.70 18.27
CA ARG A 456 1.87 -25.91 19.06
C ARG A 456 2.43 -25.63 20.45
N ASP A 457 3.07 -24.49 20.64
CA ASP A 457 3.61 -24.09 21.95
C ASP A 457 2.51 -23.57 22.87
N LEU A 458 1.48 -22.94 22.30
CA LEU A 458 0.33 -22.41 23.04
C LEU A 458 -0.76 -23.47 23.26
N GLN A 459 -0.84 -24.51 22.43
CA GLN A 459 -1.86 -25.56 22.51
C GLN A 459 -1.29 -26.93 22.08
N PRO A 460 -0.40 -27.54 22.90
CA PRO A 460 0.28 -28.79 22.54
C PRO A 460 -0.66 -30.01 22.52
N VAL A 461 -1.82 -29.92 23.17
CA VAL A 461 -2.86 -30.97 23.24
C VAL A 461 -4.24 -30.34 22.97
N PRO A 462 -5.26 -31.13 22.57
CA PRO A 462 -6.62 -30.62 22.43
C PRO A 462 -7.14 -29.98 23.73
N GLY A 463 -7.89 -28.88 23.63
CA GLY A 463 -8.44 -28.16 24.78
C GLY A 463 -8.09 -26.67 24.79
N PRO A 464 -8.11 -25.96 25.93
CA PRO A 464 -7.74 -24.55 25.99
C PRO A 464 -6.24 -24.33 25.74
N LEU A 465 -5.85 -23.08 25.47
CA LEU A 465 -4.44 -22.69 25.45
C LEU A 465 -3.80 -22.96 26.81
N VAL A 466 -2.48 -23.19 26.84
CA VAL A 466 -1.72 -23.38 28.08
C VAL A 466 -1.91 -22.19 29.02
N ALA A 467 -2.24 -22.45 30.28
CA ALA A 467 -2.45 -21.37 31.27
C ALA A 467 -1.15 -20.65 31.65
N ALA A 468 -0.01 -21.33 31.51
CA ALA A 468 1.30 -20.75 31.80
C ALA A 468 1.60 -19.59 30.84
N ARG A 469 2.24 -18.55 31.39
CA ARG A 469 2.80 -17.45 30.61
C ARG A 469 3.98 -17.97 29.79
N THR A 470 4.01 -17.58 28.53
CA THR A 470 4.98 -18.03 27.52
C THR A 470 5.87 -16.88 27.07
N THR A 471 6.90 -17.18 26.28
CA THR A 471 7.75 -16.16 25.64
C THR A 471 6.96 -15.19 24.76
N TYR A 472 5.81 -15.60 24.22
CA TYR A 472 4.97 -14.78 23.35
C TYR A 472 4.23 -13.70 24.15
N ASP A 473 3.80 -14.04 25.36
CA ASP A 473 3.18 -13.08 26.28
C ASP A 473 4.20 -12.03 26.70
N THR A 474 5.40 -12.45 27.13
CA THR A 474 6.44 -11.52 27.58
C THR A 474 6.95 -10.61 26.45
N ALA A 475 7.08 -11.14 25.22
CA ALA A 475 7.49 -10.35 24.06
C ALA A 475 6.43 -9.30 23.68
N ALA A 476 5.15 -9.69 23.60
CA ALA A 476 4.06 -8.77 23.30
C ALA A 476 3.94 -7.66 24.35
N GLU A 477 4.12 -7.99 25.63
CA GLU A 477 4.16 -7.02 26.72
C GLU A 477 5.35 -6.06 26.61
N ALA A 478 6.55 -6.56 26.30
CA ALA A 478 7.75 -5.73 26.14
C ALA A 478 7.60 -4.75 24.96
N GLN A 479 7.05 -5.22 23.83
CA GLN A 479 6.78 -4.38 22.65
C GLN A 479 5.71 -3.32 22.94
N HIS A 480 4.60 -3.72 23.56
CA HIS A 480 3.54 -2.81 23.96
C HIS A 480 4.04 -1.74 24.96
N ALA A 481 4.83 -2.13 25.96
CA ALA A 481 5.42 -1.22 26.94
C ALA A 481 6.40 -0.22 26.31
N ALA A 482 7.04 -0.58 25.20
CA ALA A 482 7.87 0.34 24.40
C ALA A 482 7.04 1.31 23.51
N GLY A 483 5.70 1.24 23.59
CA GLY A 483 4.77 2.07 22.82
C GLY A 483 4.61 1.62 21.37
N LEU A 484 4.89 0.35 21.07
CA LEU A 484 4.75 -0.23 19.73
C LEU A 484 3.39 -0.92 19.56
N LYS A 485 2.85 -0.84 18.35
CA LYS A 485 1.70 -1.63 17.92
C LYS A 485 2.20 -2.98 17.41
N VAL A 486 1.62 -4.06 17.92
CA VAL A 486 2.06 -5.42 17.60
C VAL A 486 1.11 -6.07 16.59
N LEU A 487 1.67 -6.47 15.46
CA LEU A 487 1.11 -7.44 14.51
C LEU A 487 1.69 -8.81 14.83
N GLN A 488 0.85 -9.81 15.12
CA GLN A 488 1.27 -11.20 15.32
C GLN A 488 0.92 -12.09 14.13
N VAL A 489 1.79 -13.08 13.86
CA VAL A 489 1.55 -14.15 12.90
C VAL A 489 1.79 -15.52 13.54
N PHE A 490 1.09 -16.55 13.07
CA PHE A 490 1.38 -17.94 13.37
C PHE A 490 1.46 -18.77 12.09
N HIS A 491 2.13 -19.92 12.11
CA HIS A 491 2.50 -20.62 10.86
C HIS A 491 2.64 -22.14 11.00
N ASP A 492 2.13 -22.71 12.08
CA ASP A 492 2.19 -24.13 12.32
C ASP A 492 0.89 -24.65 12.94
N THR A 493 0.68 -25.94 12.77
CA THR A 493 -0.44 -26.68 13.35
C THR A 493 0.11 -27.70 14.36
N PRO A 494 -0.49 -27.85 15.55
CA PRO A 494 -0.08 -28.86 16.50
C PRO A 494 -0.41 -30.27 15.97
N PRO A 495 0.36 -31.31 16.36
CA PRO A 495 0.17 -32.67 15.84
C PRO A 495 -1.26 -33.21 16.00
N TRP A 496 -1.96 -32.87 17.09
CA TRP A 496 -3.33 -33.33 17.34
C TRP A 496 -4.38 -32.73 16.38
N ALA A 497 -4.08 -31.58 15.76
CA ALA A 497 -4.95 -30.88 14.83
C ALA A 497 -4.53 -31.10 13.35
N SER A 498 -3.47 -31.86 13.10
CA SER A 498 -2.92 -32.09 11.75
C SER A 498 -3.51 -33.35 11.11
N GLU A 499 -3.59 -33.38 9.78
CA GLU A 499 -3.95 -34.59 9.00
C GLU A 499 -2.89 -35.70 9.10
N ALA A 500 -1.63 -35.32 9.32
CA ALA A 500 -0.52 -36.21 9.58
C ALA A 500 0.52 -35.52 10.49
N PRO A 501 1.09 -36.20 11.49
CA PRO A 501 2.10 -35.61 12.38
C PRO A 501 3.31 -35.01 11.63
N ASP A 502 3.64 -35.56 10.46
CA ASP A 502 4.77 -35.16 9.62
C ASP A 502 4.41 -34.14 8.52
N ALA A 503 3.14 -33.77 8.37
CA ALA A 503 2.69 -32.75 7.42
C ALA A 503 2.93 -31.32 7.97
N GLY A 504 4.18 -31.02 8.29
CA GLY A 504 4.60 -29.72 8.80
C GLY A 504 4.15 -28.56 7.91
N GLY A 505 3.73 -27.47 8.56
CA GLY A 505 3.38 -26.23 7.88
C GLY A 505 2.06 -26.25 7.12
N ARG A 506 1.08 -27.12 7.42
CA ARG A 506 -0.27 -27.04 6.82
C ARG A 506 -1.35 -26.60 7.80
N PHE A 507 -2.37 -25.92 7.27
CA PHE A 507 -3.65 -25.71 7.94
C PHE A 507 -4.21 -26.98 8.58
N ALA A 508 -4.86 -26.82 9.74
CA ALA A 508 -5.73 -27.85 10.29
C ALA A 508 -6.91 -28.12 9.32
N PRO A 509 -7.29 -29.38 9.08
CA PRO A 509 -8.33 -29.71 8.11
C PRO A 509 -9.72 -29.25 8.57
N ASP A 510 -9.95 -29.23 9.89
CA ASP A 510 -11.21 -28.79 10.49
C ASP A 510 -11.14 -27.30 10.84
N LEU A 511 -11.94 -26.48 10.16
CA LEU A 511 -11.96 -25.03 10.34
C LEU A 511 -12.40 -24.58 11.74
N ARG A 512 -13.07 -25.45 12.51
CA ARG A 512 -13.43 -25.15 13.91
C ARG A 512 -12.19 -24.97 14.77
N HIS A 513 -11.09 -25.64 14.45
CA HIS A 513 -9.85 -25.49 15.21
C HIS A 513 -9.24 -24.09 15.07
N VAL A 514 -9.18 -23.54 13.85
CA VAL A 514 -8.65 -22.18 13.66
C VAL A 514 -9.60 -21.11 14.19
N PHE A 515 -10.91 -21.31 14.07
CA PHE A 515 -11.91 -20.42 14.66
C PHE A 515 -11.69 -20.30 16.18
N GLU A 516 -11.59 -21.44 16.87
CA GLU A 516 -11.39 -21.47 18.32
C GLU A 516 -10.01 -20.96 18.75
N LEU A 517 -8.96 -21.29 17.99
CA LEU A 517 -7.63 -20.72 18.22
C LEU A 517 -7.66 -19.20 18.12
N ALA A 518 -8.18 -18.65 17.02
CA ALA A 518 -8.24 -17.22 16.78
C ALA A 518 -9.03 -16.50 17.89
N ARG A 519 -10.17 -17.05 18.30
CA ARG A 519 -10.97 -16.55 19.43
C ARG A 519 -10.18 -16.55 20.74
N ALA A 520 -9.45 -17.63 21.03
CA ALA A 520 -8.65 -17.75 22.24
C ALA A 520 -7.43 -16.82 22.24
N LEU A 521 -6.76 -16.64 21.09
CA LEU A 521 -5.64 -15.71 20.92
C LEU A 521 -6.08 -14.26 21.10
N ALA A 522 -7.22 -13.87 20.50
CA ALA A 522 -7.81 -12.56 20.68
C ALA A 522 -8.01 -12.23 22.17
N GLY A 523 -8.58 -13.17 22.94
CA GLY A 523 -8.77 -13.01 24.38
C GLY A 523 -7.45 -12.95 25.16
N ARG A 524 -6.50 -13.87 24.88
CA ARG A 524 -5.23 -13.97 25.61
C ARG A 524 -4.36 -12.72 25.47
N PHE A 525 -4.30 -12.15 24.27
CA PHE A 525 -3.40 -11.04 23.92
C PHE A 525 -4.09 -9.68 23.83
N LYS A 526 -5.35 -9.60 24.28
CA LYS A 526 -6.12 -8.36 24.33
C LYS A 526 -5.30 -7.20 24.90
N ASP A 527 -5.48 -6.02 24.31
CA ASP A 527 -4.80 -4.75 24.59
C ASP A 527 -3.29 -4.68 24.22
N ARG A 528 -2.63 -5.83 23.99
CA ARG A 528 -1.19 -5.89 23.67
C ARG A 528 -0.94 -6.14 22.18
N VAL A 529 -1.75 -6.99 21.57
CA VAL A 529 -1.70 -7.28 20.13
C VAL A 529 -2.95 -6.71 19.47
N VAL A 530 -2.75 -5.85 18.47
CA VAL A 530 -3.84 -5.11 17.81
C VAL A 530 -4.11 -5.61 16.39
N ALA A 531 -3.21 -6.41 15.84
CA ALA A 531 -3.37 -6.98 14.50
C ALA A 531 -2.89 -8.43 14.43
N TRP A 532 -3.52 -9.22 13.55
CA TRP A 532 -3.22 -10.64 13.36
C TRP A 532 -3.15 -11.02 11.88
N GLU A 533 -2.12 -11.78 11.51
CA GLU A 533 -2.06 -12.56 10.27
C GLU A 533 -2.39 -14.03 10.60
N PRO A 534 -3.51 -14.58 10.09
CA PRO A 534 -3.94 -15.93 10.44
C PRO A 534 -3.16 -17.04 9.71
N TRP A 535 -2.03 -16.74 9.07
CA TRP A 535 -1.00 -17.69 8.64
C TRP A 535 0.19 -16.91 8.06
N ASN A 536 1.38 -17.52 7.99
CA ASN A 536 2.52 -17.00 7.24
C ASN A 536 2.66 -17.68 5.89
N GLU A 537 2.73 -16.93 4.79
CA GLU A 537 3.17 -17.41 3.47
C GLU A 537 2.46 -18.67 2.95
N ALA A 538 1.13 -18.74 3.13
CA ALA A 538 0.37 -19.98 2.91
C ALA A 538 0.49 -20.58 1.49
N ASN A 539 0.85 -19.76 0.50
CA ASN A 539 0.97 -20.18 -0.89
C ASN A 539 2.24 -21.01 -1.18
N ILE A 540 3.29 -20.97 -0.35
CA ILE A 540 4.55 -21.68 -0.63
C ILE A 540 4.66 -23.02 0.08
N ALA A 541 5.37 -23.97 -0.52
CA ALA A 541 5.54 -25.33 -0.03
C ALA A 541 6.02 -25.43 1.43
N MET A 542 6.88 -24.50 1.87
CA MET A 542 7.42 -24.48 3.24
C MET A 542 6.32 -24.26 4.30
N PHE A 543 5.35 -23.42 3.98
CA PHE A 543 4.20 -23.11 4.84
C PHE A 543 2.91 -23.66 4.26
N GLY A 544 3.03 -24.81 3.57
CA GLY A 544 1.95 -25.72 3.29
C GLY A 544 1.63 -25.87 1.81
N GLY A 545 1.86 -24.84 1.00
CA GLY A 545 1.52 -24.84 -0.42
C GLY A 545 0.03 -25.02 -0.61
N HIS A 546 -0.76 -24.09 -0.09
CA HIS A 546 -2.21 -24.14 -0.07
C HIS A 546 -2.82 -23.70 -1.41
N THR A 547 -3.90 -24.35 -1.83
CA THR A 547 -4.71 -23.80 -2.93
C THR A 547 -5.43 -22.53 -2.47
N VAL A 548 -5.82 -21.67 -3.41
CA VAL A 548 -6.50 -20.42 -3.07
C VAL A 548 -7.85 -20.63 -2.36
N ASP A 549 -8.58 -21.70 -2.68
CA ASP A 549 -9.83 -22.06 -1.99
C ASP A 549 -9.56 -22.46 -0.53
N GLN A 550 -8.48 -23.19 -0.26
CA GLN A 550 -8.06 -23.51 1.11
C GLN A 550 -7.69 -22.24 1.89
N MET A 551 -6.93 -21.33 1.27
CA MET A 551 -6.57 -20.05 1.87
C MET A 551 -7.80 -19.21 2.18
N CYS A 552 -8.78 -19.13 1.27
CA CYS A 552 -10.01 -18.38 1.49
C CYS A 552 -10.88 -18.98 2.58
N ALA A 553 -11.07 -20.30 2.62
CA ALA A 553 -11.86 -20.96 3.65
C ALA A 553 -11.24 -20.82 5.05
N TRP A 554 -9.92 -20.97 5.14
CA TRP A 554 -9.15 -20.72 6.37
C TRP A 554 -9.29 -19.27 6.84
N GLN A 555 -9.09 -18.30 5.93
CA GLN A 555 -9.21 -16.88 6.23
C GLN A 555 -10.59 -16.55 6.80
N LYS A 556 -11.66 -17.05 6.18
CA LYS A 556 -13.04 -16.82 6.64
C LYS A 556 -13.25 -17.29 8.07
N ALA A 557 -12.84 -18.53 8.38
CA ALA A 557 -12.98 -19.09 9.72
C ALA A 557 -12.11 -18.37 10.77
N ALA A 558 -10.85 -18.06 10.43
CA ALA A 558 -9.94 -17.36 11.33
C ALA A 558 -10.43 -15.93 11.63
N TRP A 559 -10.89 -15.20 10.61
CA TRP A 559 -11.46 -13.86 10.77
C TRP A 559 -12.68 -13.88 11.68
N LEU A 560 -13.62 -14.81 11.46
CA LEU A 560 -14.80 -14.96 12.32
C LEU A 560 -14.40 -15.25 13.78
N GLY A 561 -13.38 -16.10 13.99
CA GLY A 561 -12.86 -16.41 15.32
C GLY A 561 -12.24 -15.20 16.02
N PHE A 562 -11.36 -14.47 15.34
CA PHE A 562 -10.75 -13.25 15.89
C PHE A 562 -11.81 -12.21 16.23
N LYS A 563 -12.76 -11.95 15.33
CA LYS A 563 -13.83 -10.97 15.55
C LYS A 563 -14.82 -11.40 16.63
N ALA A 564 -15.03 -12.70 16.83
CA ALA A 564 -15.82 -13.21 17.95
C ALA A 564 -15.12 -13.02 19.31
N GLY A 565 -13.78 -13.09 19.35
CA GLY A 565 -13.00 -12.84 20.56
C GLY A 565 -12.82 -11.34 20.87
N ASP A 566 -12.54 -10.54 19.83
CA ASP A 566 -12.43 -9.08 19.91
C ASP A 566 -12.76 -8.44 18.53
N PRO A 567 -13.95 -7.82 18.39
CA PRO A 567 -14.36 -7.16 17.15
C PRO A 567 -13.44 -6.00 16.70
N GLY A 568 -12.66 -5.43 17.63
CA GLY A 568 -11.77 -4.29 17.39
C GLY A 568 -10.43 -4.65 16.76
N LEU A 569 -10.06 -5.95 16.72
CA LEU A 569 -8.80 -6.39 16.14
C LEU A 569 -8.74 -6.17 14.63
N ILE A 570 -7.57 -5.78 14.12
CA ILE A 570 -7.27 -5.83 12.69
C ILE A 570 -6.90 -7.27 12.32
N VAL A 571 -7.59 -7.87 11.37
CA VAL A 571 -7.26 -9.21 10.87
C VAL A 571 -6.82 -9.11 9.42
N GLY A 572 -5.52 -9.31 9.18
CA GLY A 572 -4.93 -9.32 7.85
C GLY A 572 -5.25 -10.60 7.08
N TRP A 573 -5.06 -10.55 5.77
CA TRP A 573 -5.01 -11.72 4.90
C TRP A 573 -3.94 -12.72 5.38
N ASN A 574 -4.17 -14.03 5.19
CA ASN A 574 -3.13 -15.06 5.37
C ASN A 574 -2.03 -14.87 4.32
N VAL A 575 -1.04 -14.08 4.70
CA VAL A 575 -0.08 -13.42 3.82
C VAL A 575 0.52 -14.35 2.77
N THR A 576 0.71 -13.84 1.56
CA THR A 576 1.43 -14.57 0.50
C THR A 576 2.92 -14.28 0.54
N ALA A 577 3.74 -15.31 0.34
CA ALA A 577 5.14 -15.11 -0.03
C ALA A 577 5.18 -14.55 -1.45
N ALA A 578 6.02 -13.55 -1.66
CA ALA A 578 6.08 -12.79 -2.90
C ALA A 578 4.70 -12.24 -3.31
N VAL A 579 4.65 -11.75 -4.55
CA VAL A 579 3.46 -11.10 -5.09
C VAL A 579 2.44 -12.15 -5.53
N PRO A 580 1.14 -11.99 -5.23
CA PRO A 580 0.11 -12.90 -5.69
C PRO A 580 0.03 -12.92 -7.22
N THR A 581 -0.25 -14.09 -7.77
CA THR A 581 -0.43 -14.27 -9.21
C THR A 581 -1.81 -13.76 -9.65
N PRO A 582 -2.03 -13.47 -10.95
CA PRO A 582 -3.36 -13.13 -11.45
C PRO A 582 -4.41 -14.20 -11.12
N ALA A 583 -4.05 -15.49 -11.20
CA ALA A 583 -4.97 -16.57 -10.87
C ALA A 583 -5.26 -16.69 -9.37
N HIS A 584 -4.28 -16.40 -8.50
CA HIS A 584 -4.53 -16.27 -7.06
C HIS A 584 -5.52 -15.12 -6.78
N THR A 585 -5.31 -13.97 -7.42
CA THR A 585 -6.18 -12.79 -7.30
C THR A 585 -7.60 -13.10 -7.78
N GLU A 586 -7.75 -13.75 -8.94
CA GLU A 586 -9.04 -14.22 -9.44
C GLU A 586 -9.73 -15.13 -8.42
N GLY A 587 -8.98 -16.04 -7.77
CA GLY A 587 -9.51 -16.92 -6.74
C GLY A 587 -9.98 -16.21 -5.48
N VAL A 588 -9.25 -15.21 -5.00
CA VAL A 588 -9.67 -14.40 -3.85
C VAL A 588 -10.97 -13.64 -4.15
N LEU A 589 -11.07 -13.04 -5.34
CA LEU A 589 -12.26 -12.32 -5.79
C LEU A 589 -13.45 -13.27 -6.01
N ALA A 590 -13.22 -14.40 -6.69
CA ALA A 590 -14.24 -15.41 -6.94
C ALA A 590 -14.78 -16.05 -5.66
N ASN A 591 -13.98 -16.09 -4.58
CA ASN A 591 -14.40 -16.58 -3.27
C ASN A 591 -15.12 -15.51 -2.43
N GLU A 592 -15.24 -14.26 -2.90
CA GLU A 592 -15.82 -13.14 -2.16
C GLU A 592 -15.18 -12.95 -0.78
N THR A 593 -13.84 -13.01 -0.71
CA THR A 593 -13.12 -13.06 0.57
C THR A 593 -12.84 -11.70 1.19
N TRP A 594 -13.01 -10.59 0.45
CA TRP A 594 -12.75 -9.22 0.93
C TRP A 594 -13.49 -8.76 2.20
N PRO A 595 -14.64 -9.35 2.60
CA PRO A 595 -15.24 -9.04 3.90
C PRO A 595 -14.49 -9.64 5.08
N TYR A 596 -13.62 -10.64 4.85
CA TYR A 596 -12.96 -11.46 5.88
C TYR A 596 -11.48 -11.11 6.06
N PHE A 597 -11.08 -9.91 5.67
CA PHE A 597 -9.82 -9.30 6.08
C PHE A 597 -9.99 -7.78 6.14
N ASP A 598 -9.32 -7.17 7.13
CA ASP A 598 -9.28 -5.72 7.31
C ASP A 598 -8.15 -5.09 6.47
N THR A 599 -7.08 -5.85 6.24
CA THR A 599 -5.93 -5.48 5.42
C THR A 599 -5.54 -6.65 4.51
N TYR A 600 -5.05 -6.36 3.31
CA TYR A 600 -4.49 -7.37 2.43
C TYR A 600 -2.98 -7.32 2.52
N ASN A 601 -2.35 -8.45 2.86
CA ASN A 601 -0.94 -8.48 3.23
C ASN A 601 -0.15 -9.30 2.21
N ILE A 602 1.03 -8.83 1.83
CA ILE A 602 1.99 -9.57 0.98
C ILE A 602 3.42 -9.43 1.52
N HIS A 603 4.28 -10.38 1.17
CA HIS A 603 5.72 -10.24 1.31
C HIS A 603 6.37 -9.88 -0.02
N THR A 604 7.52 -9.18 0.01
CA THR A 604 8.33 -8.96 -1.19
C THR A 604 9.81 -9.15 -0.90
N TYR A 605 10.48 -9.81 -1.84
CA TYR A 605 11.93 -9.92 -1.88
C TYR A 605 12.52 -9.37 -3.19
N ASP A 606 11.69 -8.62 -3.92
CA ASP A 606 11.94 -8.07 -5.24
C ASP A 606 12.66 -6.73 -5.17
N TRP A 607 13.17 -6.28 -6.31
CA TRP A 607 13.74 -4.95 -6.43
C TRP A 607 12.69 -3.85 -6.35
N SER A 608 13.01 -2.80 -5.60
CA SER A 608 12.09 -1.71 -5.28
C SER A 608 11.63 -0.88 -6.49
N HIS A 609 12.38 -0.88 -7.61
CA HIS A 609 11.93 -0.23 -8.84
C HIS A 609 10.75 -0.95 -9.51
N ALA A 610 10.53 -2.24 -9.24
CA ALA A 610 9.49 -3.05 -9.87
C ALA A 610 8.15 -3.04 -9.11
N TYR A 611 8.12 -2.59 -7.84
CA TYR A 611 6.95 -2.71 -6.95
C TYR A 611 5.64 -2.18 -7.55
N ALA A 612 5.68 -0.99 -8.17
CA ALA A 612 4.47 -0.35 -8.70
C ALA A 612 3.75 -1.22 -9.76
N GLY A 613 4.51 -1.82 -10.67
CA GLY A 613 3.98 -2.73 -11.69
C GLY A 613 3.64 -4.10 -11.13
N LEU A 614 4.59 -4.68 -10.37
CA LEU A 614 4.47 -6.04 -9.86
C LEU A 614 3.24 -6.19 -8.96
N TRP A 615 2.94 -5.22 -8.08
CA TRP A 615 1.86 -5.34 -7.09
C TRP A 615 0.45 -5.07 -7.62
N ALA A 616 0.26 -4.94 -8.94
CA ALA A 616 -1.07 -4.75 -9.52
C ALA A 616 -2.08 -5.85 -9.11
N PRO A 617 -1.73 -7.15 -9.12
CA PRO A 617 -2.66 -8.20 -8.65
C PRO A 617 -3.00 -8.06 -7.16
N ALA A 618 -2.04 -7.70 -6.30
CA ALA A 618 -2.29 -7.50 -4.88
C ALA A 618 -3.25 -6.32 -4.61
N ARG A 619 -3.08 -5.20 -5.33
CA ARG A 619 -4.00 -4.06 -5.23
C ARG A 619 -5.42 -4.41 -5.68
N ALA A 620 -5.55 -5.31 -6.66
CA ALA A 620 -6.85 -5.81 -7.09
C ALA A 620 -7.49 -6.74 -6.04
N ALA A 621 -6.72 -7.70 -5.50
CA ALA A 621 -7.18 -8.61 -4.46
C ALA A 621 -7.58 -7.91 -3.15
N ALA A 622 -6.94 -6.77 -2.86
CA ALA A 622 -7.24 -5.97 -1.68
C ALA A 622 -8.66 -5.37 -1.70
N SER A 623 -9.31 -5.24 -2.87
CA SER A 623 -10.70 -4.76 -2.99
C SER A 623 -10.96 -3.45 -2.23
N GLY A 624 -9.99 -2.52 -2.28
CA GLY A 624 -10.03 -1.21 -1.63
C GLY A 624 -9.70 -1.21 -0.12
N ARG A 625 -9.28 -2.35 0.45
CA ARG A 625 -8.65 -2.42 1.77
C ARG A 625 -7.19 -1.97 1.72
N PRO A 626 -6.57 -1.60 2.86
CA PRO A 626 -5.15 -1.24 2.91
C PRO A 626 -4.28 -2.42 2.48
N LEU A 627 -3.29 -2.13 1.62
CA LEU A 627 -2.23 -3.07 1.29
C LEU A 627 -1.09 -2.92 2.31
N TRP A 628 -0.79 -3.98 3.05
CA TRP A 628 0.36 -4.03 3.96
C TRP A 628 1.46 -4.91 3.38
N ILE A 629 2.70 -4.44 3.49
CA ILE A 629 3.88 -5.22 3.13
C ILE A 629 4.54 -5.67 4.42
N THR A 630 4.20 -6.86 4.89
CA THR A 630 4.52 -7.32 6.24
C THR A 630 5.88 -8.01 6.37
N GLU A 631 6.51 -8.32 5.24
CA GLU A 631 7.96 -8.52 5.11
C GLU A 631 8.43 -7.90 3.78
N ALA A 632 9.45 -7.05 3.85
CA ALA A 632 10.10 -6.46 2.68
C ALA A 632 11.60 -6.45 2.86
N ASP A 633 12.32 -7.15 1.98
CA ASP A 633 13.77 -7.10 1.95
C ASP A 633 14.37 -7.37 0.56
N ARG A 634 15.67 -7.16 0.43
CA ARG A 634 16.49 -7.74 -0.63
C ARG A 634 17.78 -8.17 0.04
N GLY A 635 17.88 -9.46 0.33
CA GLY A 635 19.03 -9.97 1.09
C GLY A 635 20.35 -9.75 0.33
N THR A 636 21.46 -9.69 1.06
CA THR A 636 22.80 -9.56 0.46
C THR A 636 23.66 -10.77 0.81
N PRO A 637 24.71 -11.07 0.04
CA PRO A 637 25.68 -12.10 0.40
C PRO A 637 26.34 -11.82 1.75
N HIS A 638 26.59 -12.87 2.53
CA HIS A 638 27.34 -12.81 3.77
C HIS A 638 28.74 -13.43 3.64
N LEU A 639 29.66 -12.94 4.46
CA LEU A 639 30.97 -13.52 4.71
C LEU A 639 30.79 -14.84 5.48
N LYS A 640 31.58 -15.87 5.16
CA LYS A 640 31.48 -17.20 5.80
C LYS A 640 32.10 -17.26 7.22
N GLN A 641 32.26 -16.11 7.86
CA GLN A 641 32.92 -15.98 9.16
C GLN A 641 31.87 -16.00 10.26
N GLY A 642 31.85 -17.07 11.06
CA GLY A 642 31.03 -17.16 12.27
C GLY A 642 31.63 -16.34 13.42
N PRO A 643 30.83 -15.97 14.44
CA PRO A 643 29.39 -16.21 14.55
C PRO A 643 28.54 -15.15 13.81
N TRP A 644 29.16 -14.09 13.30
CA TRP A 644 28.45 -12.89 12.82
C TRP A 644 27.87 -13.00 11.42
N PHE A 645 28.40 -13.90 10.57
CA PHE A 645 28.02 -14.02 9.16
C PHE A 645 27.78 -12.64 8.53
N ASP A 646 28.77 -11.76 8.70
CA ASP A 646 28.57 -10.35 8.44
C ASP A 646 28.62 -10.06 6.94
N GLN A 647 28.25 -8.86 6.52
CA GLN A 647 28.31 -8.46 5.12
C GLN A 647 29.68 -7.87 4.79
N ASP A 648 30.08 -7.93 3.51
CA ASP A 648 31.15 -7.07 3.02
C ASP A 648 30.79 -5.59 3.32
N PRO A 649 31.71 -4.73 3.79
CA PRO A 649 31.42 -3.34 4.10
C PRO A 649 30.73 -2.58 2.95
N ARG A 650 31.02 -2.95 1.70
CA ARG A 650 30.32 -2.43 0.52
C ARG A 650 28.84 -2.78 0.56
N PHE A 651 28.48 -4.04 0.82
CA PHE A 651 27.09 -4.48 0.87
C PHE A 651 26.35 -3.92 2.09
N GLU A 652 27.01 -3.76 3.24
CA GLU A 652 26.41 -3.05 4.39
C GLU A 652 25.97 -1.64 4.02
N ARG A 653 26.83 -0.90 3.30
CA ARG A 653 26.51 0.45 2.84
C ARG A 653 25.40 0.45 1.78
N LEU A 654 25.53 -0.38 0.75
CA LEU A 654 24.51 -0.47 -0.32
C LEU A 654 23.14 -0.90 0.25
N LYS A 655 23.14 -1.76 1.27
CA LYS A 655 21.93 -2.16 1.98
C LYS A 655 21.29 -0.97 2.68
N ALA A 656 22.08 -0.16 3.39
CA ALA A 656 21.61 1.04 4.06
C ALA A 656 21.04 2.09 3.09
N GLU A 657 21.71 2.31 1.95
CA GLU A 657 21.19 3.17 0.88
C GLU A 657 19.85 2.62 0.34
N TRP A 658 19.74 1.30 0.15
CA TRP A 658 18.54 0.65 -0.35
C TRP A 658 17.34 0.73 0.60
N ILE A 659 17.54 0.82 1.92
CA ILE A 659 16.43 0.95 2.89
C ILE A 659 15.52 2.11 2.51
N ALA A 660 16.07 3.32 2.35
CA ALA A 660 15.29 4.50 2.00
C ALA A 660 14.62 4.39 0.62
N GLN A 661 15.30 3.77 -0.35
CA GLN A 661 14.74 3.50 -1.69
C GLN A 661 13.55 2.55 -1.61
N SER A 662 13.65 1.50 -0.79
CA SER A 662 12.61 0.48 -0.61
C SER A 662 11.34 1.08 -0.03
N TYR A 663 11.46 1.87 1.04
CA TYR A 663 10.31 2.57 1.63
C TYR A 663 9.68 3.55 0.65
N ALA A 664 10.46 4.44 0.02
CA ALA A 664 9.92 5.43 -0.90
C ALA A 664 9.15 4.78 -2.07
N SER A 665 9.74 3.76 -2.70
CA SER A 665 9.10 3.02 -3.78
C SER A 665 7.86 2.24 -3.32
N SER A 666 7.90 1.61 -2.14
CA SER A 666 6.80 0.81 -1.61
C SER A 666 5.58 1.65 -1.28
N LEU A 667 5.77 2.81 -0.63
CA LEU A 667 4.68 3.74 -0.34
C LEU A 667 4.03 4.22 -1.63
N PHE A 668 4.84 4.63 -2.62
CA PHE A 668 4.33 5.02 -3.92
C PHE A 668 3.58 3.89 -4.62
N ALA A 669 4.02 2.64 -4.50
CA ALA A 669 3.37 1.47 -5.10
C ALA A 669 2.02 1.10 -4.45
N GLY A 670 1.60 1.82 -3.40
CA GLY A 670 0.30 1.67 -2.73
C GLY A 670 0.36 1.03 -1.35
N SER A 671 1.56 0.81 -0.79
CA SER A 671 1.70 0.29 0.57
C SER A 671 1.23 1.31 1.60
N ARG A 672 0.40 0.86 2.55
CA ARG A 672 -0.02 1.64 3.72
C ARG A 672 0.89 1.43 4.93
N ARG A 673 1.50 0.26 5.03
CA ARG A 673 2.50 -0.12 6.05
C ARG A 673 3.58 -0.96 5.39
N HIS A 674 4.83 -0.59 5.63
CA HIS A 674 5.99 -1.33 5.14
C HIS A 674 6.81 -1.82 6.33
N PHE A 675 6.92 -3.13 6.48
CA PHE A 675 7.70 -3.80 7.51
C PHE A 675 9.00 -4.31 6.90
N HIS A 676 10.11 -3.66 7.24
CA HIS A 676 11.41 -4.16 6.82
C HIS A 676 11.76 -5.49 7.50
N PHE A 677 12.21 -6.46 6.72
CA PHE A 677 12.68 -7.76 7.23
C PHE A 677 14.22 -7.76 7.25
N ILE A 678 14.91 -7.71 8.40
CA ILE A 678 14.42 -7.89 9.77
C ILE A 678 15.34 -7.19 10.79
N LEU A 679 14.82 -6.81 11.96
CA LEU A 679 15.57 -6.05 12.97
C LEU A 679 16.78 -6.82 13.53
N GLY A 680 16.55 -8.00 14.08
CA GLY A 680 17.58 -8.82 14.72
C GLY A 680 18.55 -9.47 13.73
N HIS A 681 19.59 -10.11 14.25
CA HIS A 681 20.55 -10.84 13.43
C HIS A 681 19.89 -12.05 12.76
N TYR A 682 19.88 -12.09 11.42
CA TYR A 682 19.31 -13.20 10.67
C TYR A 682 20.01 -13.44 9.35
N HIS A 683 20.51 -14.66 9.17
CA HIS A 683 21.06 -15.13 7.91
C HIS A 683 20.47 -16.50 7.55
N GLU A 684 20.45 -16.78 6.26
CA GLU A 684 19.98 -18.05 5.72
C GLU A 684 21.16 -18.97 5.37
N PRO A 685 20.96 -20.30 5.41
CA PRO A 685 22.00 -21.27 5.02
C PRO A 685 22.49 -21.15 3.57
N ASN A 686 21.76 -20.42 2.72
CA ASN A 686 22.11 -20.18 1.31
C ASN A 686 23.15 -19.06 1.12
N GLY A 687 23.63 -18.42 2.19
CA GLY A 687 24.62 -17.35 2.07
C GLY A 687 24.05 -15.94 2.16
N VAL A 688 22.77 -15.76 2.50
CA VAL A 688 22.10 -14.45 2.52
C VAL A 688 21.99 -13.90 3.95
N GLN A 689 22.28 -12.61 4.14
CA GLN A 689 22.12 -11.88 5.40
C GLN A 689 21.07 -10.77 5.26
N PHE A 690 20.17 -10.70 6.25
CA PHE A 690 19.03 -9.77 6.31
C PHE A 690 19.10 -8.79 7.49
N GLY A 691 19.69 -9.21 8.61
CA GLY A 691 19.53 -8.52 9.89
C GLY A 691 20.08 -7.09 9.93
N LEU A 692 19.38 -6.18 10.58
CA LEU A 692 19.85 -4.80 10.81
C LEU A 692 20.81 -4.69 12.00
N LEU A 693 20.69 -5.60 12.96
CA LEU A 693 21.54 -5.71 14.14
C LEU A 693 22.38 -7.00 14.09
N ARG A 694 23.52 -6.99 14.78
CA ARG A 694 24.32 -8.19 15.06
C ARG A 694 23.81 -8.92 16.31
N LEU A 695 24.37 -10.10 16.59
CA LEU A 695 23.97 -10.92 17.76
C LEU A 695 24.17 -10.18 19.10
N ASP A 696 25.15 -9.29 19.18
CA ASP A 696 25.43 -8.43 20.34
C ASP A 696 24.66 -7.10 20.30
N LEU A 697 23.65 -7.01 19.42
CA LEU A 697 22.83 -5.83 19.15
C LEU A 697 23.57 -4.65 18.51
N THR A 698 24.86 -4.76 18.19
CA THR A 698 25.58 -3.66 17.52
C THR A 698 25.02 -3.42 16.11
N PRO A 699 24.85 -2.16 15.69
CA PRO A 699 24.12 -1.85 14.47
C PRO A 699 24.97 -2.08 13.23
N ARG A 700 24.32 -2.57 12.17
CA ARG A 700 24.78 -2.35 10.79
C ARG A 700 24.35 -0.96 10.32
N PRO A 701 24.97 -0.37 9.28
CA PRO A 701 24.56 0.93 8.74
C PRO A 701 23.06 1.01 8.40
N ALA A 702 22.46 -0.11 7.98
CA ALA A 702 21.05 -0.17 7.61
C ALA A 702 20.08 0.08 8.78
N TYR A 703 20.46 -0.20 10.03
CA TYR A 703 19.67 0.20 11.21
C TYR A 703 19.57 1.72 11.33
N VAL A 704 20.68 2.42 11.11
CA VAL A 704 20.72 3.89 11.13
C VAL A 704 19.93 4.47 9.97
N ALA A 705 19.95 3.81 8.80
CA ALA A 705 19.11 4.20 7.68
C ALA A 705 17.60 4.01 7.95
N LEU A 706 17.20 2.92 8.59
CA LEU A 706 15.82 2.73 9.06
C LEU A 706 15.43 3.86 10.03
N ALA A 707 16.33 4.21 10.94
CA ALA A 707 16.12 5.30 11.89
C ALA A 707 15.94 6.67 11.20
N ALA A 708 16.71 6.94 10.15
CA ALA A 708 16.55 8.15 9.33
C ALA A 708 15.21 8.15 8.60
N VAL A 709 14.83 7.04 7.95
CA VAL A 709 13.53 6.89 7.27
C VAL A 709 12.37 7.10 8.23
N GLY A 710 12.41 6.49 9.42
CA GLY A 710 11.37 6.62 10.45
C GLY A 710 11.14 8.06 10.91
N ARG A 711 12.17 8.92 10.83
CA ARG A 711 12.08 10.35 11.16
C ARG A 711 11.63 11.17 9.96
N CYS A 712 12.23 10.97 8.80
CA CYS A 712 12.00 11.77 7.60
C CYS A 712 10.63 11.50 6.98
N LEU A 713 10.13 10.27 7.05
CA LEU A 713 8.83 9.85 6.50
C LEU A 713 7.80 9.57 7.60
N ALA A 714 7.97 10.18 8.77
CA ALA A 714 7.01 10.09 9.87
C ALA A 714 5.61 10.54 9.40
N GLY A 715 4.61 9.65 9.44
CA GLY A 715 3.25 9.96 9.00
C GLY A 715 3.08 10.14 7.48
N ALA A 716 4.08 9.79 6.67
CA ALA A 716 4.11 10.11 5.24
C ALA A 716 2.86 9.66 4.46
N ARG A 717 2.42 10.53 3.55
CA ARG A 717 1.39 10.33 2.53
C ARG A 717 1.97 10.64 1.16
N VAL A 718 1.72 9.79 0.19
CA VAL A 718 2.29 9.95 -1.15
C VAL A 718 1.66 11.15 -1.85
N LEU A 719 2.50 12.03 -2.40
CA LEU A 719 2.09 13.11 -3.31
C LEU A 719 2.34 12.73 -4.78
N GLY A 720 3.29 11.83 -5.02
CA GLY A 720 3.56 11.28 -6.36
C GLY A 720 5.04 10.97 -6.56
N ARG A 721 5.41 10.68 -7.81
CA ARG A 721 6.79 10.41 -8.23
C ARG A 721 7.15 11.33 -9.38
N TRP A 722 8.42 11.70 -9.49
CA TRP A 722 8.97 12.40 -10.65
C TRP A 722 10.23 11.68 -11.14
N ARG A 723 10.33 11.54 -12.46
CA ARG A 723 11.44 10.88 -13.16
C ARG A 723 12.08 11.87 -14.14
N PRO A 724 13.03 12.72 -13.70
CA PRO A 724 13.72 13.68 -14.57
C PRO A 724 14.65 13.02 -15.59
N GLY A 725 14.99 11.76 -15.40
CA GLY A 725 15.83 10.97 -16.29
C GLY A 725 15.65 9.48 -16.03
N PRO A 726 16.21 8.61 -16.88
CA PRO A 726 16.00 7.16 -16.80
C PRO A 726 16.49 6.53 -15.49
N ASP A 727 17.56 7.10 -14.92
CA ASP A 727 18.20 6.58 -13.72
C ASP A 727 17.92 7.44 -12.48
N VAL A 728 17.14 8.53 -12.61
CA VAL A 728 16.87 9.46 -11.49
C VAL A 728 15.46 9.21 -10.95
N HIS A 729 15.40 8.97 -9.65
CA HIS A 729 14.18 8.61 -8.95
C HIS A 729 13.90 9.66 -7.89
N VAL A 730 12.74 10.31 -7.97
CA VAL A 730 12.30 11.34 -7.01
C VAL A 730 10.89 10.99 -6.55
N TYR A 731 10.71 10.81 -5.25
CA TYR A 731 9.41 10.54 -4.66
C TYR A 731 9.02 11.68 -3.72
N ALA A 732 7.79 12.15 -3.82
CA ALA A 732 7.29 13.25 -3.01
C ALA A 732 6.25 12.74 -2.02
N PHE A 733 6.37 13.19 -0.77
CA PHE A 733 5.46 12.85 0.32
C PHE A 733 5.04 14.09 1.09
N ARG A 734 3.83 14.07 1.63
CA ARG A 734 3.45 14.94 2.75
C ARG A 734 3.68 14.18 4.04
N ALA A 735 4.50 14.71 4.94
CA ALA A 735 4.90 14.03 6.17
C ALA A 735 4.90 14.99 7.37
N TRP A 736 4.97 14.43 8.58
CA TRP A 736 5.03 15.16 9.86
C TRP A 736 6.30 14.83 10.66
N PRO A 737 7.50 14.99 10.08
CA PRO A 737 8.75 14.87 10.82
C PRO A 737 8.73 15.82 12.01
N ASP A 738 9.01 15.31 13.21
CA ASP A 738 9.05 16.10 14.44
C ASP A 738 7.76 16.93 14.70
N GLY A 739 6.61 16.42 14.25
CA GLY A 739 5.30 17.04 14.44
C GLY A 739 5.03 18.25 13.55
N ARG A 740 5.87 18.51 12.55
CA ARG A 740 5.71 19.63 11.61
C ARG A 740 5.40 19.12 10.22
N GLU A 741 4.39 19.71 9.58
CA GLU A 741 4.00 19.34 8.22
C GLU A 741 5.04 19.83 7.20
N HIS A 742 5.53 18.91 6.38
CA HIS A 742 6.47 19.18 5.29
C HIS A 742 6.11 18.38 4.05
N ASP A 743 6.38 18.95 2.87
CA ASP A 743 6.57 18.15 1.67
C ASP A 743 8.02 17.62 1.71
N VAL A 744 8.21 16.31 1.61
CA VAL A 744 9.52 15.65 1.69
C VAL A 744 9.80 14.95 0.36
N LEU A 745 10.90 15.34 -0.30
CA LEU A 745 11.41 14.63 -1.47
C LEU A 745 12.45 13.59 -1.05
N VAL A 746 12.30 12.36 -1.53
CA VAL A 746 13.32 11.32 -1.46
C VAL A 746 13.91 11.15 -2.85
N ALA A 747 15.18 11.51 -3.03
CA ALA A 747 15.82 11.57 -4.35
C ALA A 747 17.13 10.76 -4.39
N TRP A 748 17.33 10.00 -5.47
CA TRP A 748 18.58 9.28 -5.76
C TRP A 748 18.75 9.02 -7.27
N ALA A 749 19.95 8.58 -7.65
CA ALA A 749 20.22 8.09 -9.00
C ALA A 749 20.74 6.65 -8.95
N GLU A 750 20.04 5.73 -9.59
CA GLU A 750 20.44 4.32 -9.66
C GLU A 750 19.80 3.59 -10.86
N LYS A 751 20.60 2.77 -11.53
CA LYS A 751 20.14 1.88 -12.60
C LYS A 751 19.39 0.67 -12.04
N GLU A 752 18.56 0.05 -12.87
CA GLU A 752 17.90 -1.22 -12.56
C GLU A 752 18.90 -2.38 -12.68
N VAL A 753 19.77 -2.54 -11.67
CA VAL A 753 20.85 -3.53 -11.60
C VAL A 753 20.88 -4.27 -10.26
N ASP A 754 21.47 -5.47 -10.26
CA ASP A 754 21.72 -6.26 -9.04
C ASP A 754 22.88 -5.67 -8.20
N TRP A 755 23.09 -6.19 -6.99
CA TRP A 755 24.01 -5.68 -5.97
C TRP A 755 25.42 -5.34 -6.49
N ASP A 756 25.97 -6.16 -7.38
CA ASP A 756 27.30 -5.94 -7.96
C ASP A 756 27.38 -4.70 -8.87
N GLY A 757 26.27 -4.31 -9.50
CA GLY A 757 26.18 -3.10 -10.31
C GLY A 757 25.80 -1.84 -9.54
N ARG A 758 25.23 -1.98 -8.33
CA ARG A 758 24.74 -0.83 -7.53
C ARG A 758 25.87 0.02 -6.96
N GLY A 759 25.55 1.28 -6.67
CA GLY A 759 26.47 2.28 -6.09
C GLY A 759 27.23 3.11 -7.12
N GLN A 760 27.16 2.73 -8.41
CA GLN A 760 28.01 3.25 -9.48
C GLN A 760 27.35 4.38 -10.28
N THR A 761 26.03 4.55 -10.15
CA THR A 761 25.27 5.52 -10.93
C THR A 761 25.46 6.94 -10.38
N ARG A 762 25.66 7.91 -11.28
CA ARG A 762 25.65 9.34 -10.98
C ARG A 762 24.85 10.04 -12.07
N ALA A 763 24.00 10.98 -11.68
CA ALA A 763 23.19 11.73 -12.63
C ALA A 763 23.08 13.19 -12.19
N VAL A 764 23.25 14.09 -13.15
CA VAL A 764 22.88 15.50 -12.97
C VAL A 764 21.37 15.60 -13.10
N TRP A 765 20.75 16.41 -12.24
CA TRP A 765 19.32 16.69 -12.28
C TRP A 765 19.07 18.13 -11.85
N GLN A 766 17.95 18.69 -12.28
CA GLN A 766 17.52 20.01 -11.85
C GLN A 766 16.00 20.06 -11.84
N PRO A 767 15.37 20.45 -10.70
CA PRO A 767 13.96 20.79 -10.65
C PRO A 767 13.58 21.83 -11.72
N PRO A 768 12.43 21.68 -12.39
CA PRO A 768 11.96 22.64 -13.40
C PRO A 768 11.54 23.99 -12.79
N VAL A 769 11.51 24.07 -11.46
CA VAL A 769 11.17 25.24 -10.66
C VAL A 769 12.18 25.39 -9.53
N ASN A 770 12.36 26.62 -9.03
CA ASN A 770 13.19 26.82 -7.84
C ASN A 770 12.46 26.27 -6.60
N LEU A 771 13.10 25.35 -5.90
CA LEU A 771 12.58 24.79 -4.65
C LEU A 771 13.27 25.43 -3.45
N GLU A 772 12.49 25.77 -2.43
CA GLU A 772 12.99 26.21 -1.13
C GLU A 772 13.26 24.97 -0.27
N VAL A 773 14.53 24.72 0.03
CA VAL A 773 14.93 23.60 0.89
C VAL A 773 15.08 24.11 2.32
N VAL A 774 14.15 23.75 3.21
CA VAL A 774 14.20 24.16 4.63
C VAL A 774 15.19 23.31 5.43
N GLU A 775 15.35 22.04 5.04
CA GLU A 775 16.31 21.10 5.60
C GLU A 775 16.68 20.06 4.53
N ALA A 776 17.90 19.55 4.58
CA ALA A 776 18.33 18.41 3.79
C ALA A 776 19.12 17.45 4.66
N VAL A 777 18.84 16.15 4.56
CA VAL A 777 19.63 15.10 5.21
C VAL A 777 19.91 13.94 4.28
N ASP A 778 20.96 13.19 4.55
CA ASP A 778 21.25 11.95 3.82
C ASP A 778 20.53 10.73 4.41
N TYR A 779 20.73 9.58 3.78
CA TYR A 779 20.16 8.29 4.16
C TYR A 779 20.52 7.80 5.58
N LEU A 780 21.51 8.40 6.27
CA LEU A 780 21.83 8.09 7.68
C LEU A 780 21.36 9.19 8.65
N GLY A 781 20.61 10.19 8.15
CA GLY A 781 20.10 11.30 8.96
C GLY A 781 21.14 12.38 9.23
N ARG A 782 22.23 12.44 8.47
CA ARG A 782 23.25 13.50 8.56
C ARG A 782 22.78 14.76 7.84
N ALA A 783 22.94 15.91 8.48
CA ALA A 783 22.63 17.19 7.86
C ALA A 783 23.48 17.42 6.60
N LEU A 784 22.83 17.88 5.55
CA LEU A 784 23.43 18.34 4.30
C LEU A 784 23.22 19.85 4.16
N GLU A 785 23.86 20.45 3.15
CA GLU A 785 23.57 21.83 2.77
C GLU A 785 22.10 21.97 2.35
N ARG A 786 21.48 23.09 2.71
CA ARG A 786 20.06 23.39 2.45
C ARG A 786 19.84 23.85 1.01
N VAL A 787 20.29 23.04 0.07
CA VAL A 787 20.20 23.30 -1.37
C VAL A 787 19.81 22.01 -2.08
N VAL A 788 19.22 22.14 -3.26
CA VAL A 788 19.03 20.99 -4.14
C VAL A 788 20.40 20.55 -4.65
N PRO A 789 20.83 19.29 -4.44
CA PRO A 789 22.13 18.84 -4.91
C PRO A 789 22.15 18.81 -6.44
N ALA A 790 23.20 19.33 -7.08
CA ALA A 790 23.31 19.33 -8.54
C ALA A 790 23.47 17.92 -9.15
N THR A 791 24.00 16.98 -8.37
CA THR A 791 24.25 15.60 -8.78
C THR A 791 23.72 14.64 -7.72
N LEU A 792 23.01 13.60 -8.17
CA LEU A 792 22.57 12.48 -7.34
C LEU A 792 23.45 11.26 -7.59
N GLY A 793 23.56 10.41 -6.58
CA GLY A 793 24.05 9.04 -6.70
C GLY A 793 23.10 8.06 -6.02
N SER A 794 23.55 6.82 -5.83
CA SER A 794 22.74 5.76 -5.23
C SER A 794 22.26 6.08 -3.82
N ALA A 795 23.09 6.77 -3.02
CA ALA A 795 22.74 7.21 -1.68
C ALA A 795 21.58 8.22 -1.70
N PRO A 796 20.41 7.87 -1.13
CA PRO A 796 19.27 8.77 -1.14
C PRO A 796 19.50 10.00 -0.26
N VAL A 797 18.89 11.11 -0.69
CA VAL A 797 18.76 12.34 0.10
C VAL A 797 17.29 12.62 0.39
N PHE A 798 17.03 13.18 1.56
CA PHE A 798 15.74 13.71 1.96
C PHE A 798 15.80 15.24 1.91
N LEU A 799 14.98 15.86 1.07
CA LEU A 799 14.83 17.31 0.99
C LEU A 799 13.49 17.70 1.59
N PHE A 800 13.51 18.52 2.62
CA PHE A 800 12.32 19.04 3.27
C PHE A 800 11.98 20.38 2.63
N LEU A 801 10.75 20.52 2.19
CA LEU A 801 10.20 21.71 1.55
C LEU A 801 9.06 22.26 2.40
N PRO A 802 8.69 23.54 2.22
CA PRO A 802 7.39 24.03 2.67
C PRO A 802 6.26 23.18 2.07
N ALA A 803 5.22 22.91 2.86
CA ALA A 803 4.06 22.16 2.41
C ALA A 803 3.40 22.84 1.18
N GLY A 804 3.07 22.05 0.16
CA GLY A 804 2.49 22.50 -1.11
C GLY A 804 3.52 22.69 -2.23
N GLN A 805 4.81 22.87 -1.92
CA GLN A 805 5.82 23.15 -2.94
C GLN A 805 6.09 21.96 -3.87
N ALA A 806 5.95 20.72 -3.39
CA ALA A 806 6.17 19.55 -4.23
C ALA A 806 5.13 19.44 -5.36
N ALA A 807 3.94 20.03 -5.20
CA ALA A 807 2.90 20.05 -6.24
C ALA A 807 3.29 20.82 -7.51
N LEU A 808 4.31 21.69 -7.41
CA LEU A 808 4.89 22.41 -8.55
C LEU A 808 5.70 21.50 -9.48
N LEU A 809 6.13 20.33 -8.98
CA LEU A 809 6.84 19.35 -9.78
C LEU A 809 5.87 18.58 -10.68
N PRO A 810 6.34 18.05 -11.83
CA PRO A 810 5.54 17.21 -12.71
C PRO A 810 5.44 15.79 -12.12
N LEU A 811 4.71 15.68 -11.01
CA LEU A 811 4.49 14.42 -10.31
C LEU A 811 3.50 13.54 -11.08
N GLU A 812 3.89 12.31 -11.39
CA GLU A 812 2.95 11.25 -11.71
C GLU A 812 2.28 10.73 -10.42
N PRO A 813 0.97 10.43 -10.47
CA PRO A 813 0.23 9.96 -9.31
C PRO A 813 0.63 8.52 -8.92
N PRO A 814 0.40 8.10 -7.67
CA PRO A 814 0.55 6.70 -7.28
C PRO A 814 -0.43 5.80 -8.06
N PRO A 815 -0.12 4.50 -8.25
CA PRO A 815 -1.04 3.56 -8.87
C PRO A 815 -2.39 3.54 -8.15
N ARG A 816 -3.49 3.53 -8.92
CA ARG A 816 -4.85 3.51 -8.37
C ARG A 816 -5.07 2.22 -7.56
N LEU A 817 -5.64 2.37 -6.37
CA LEU A 817 -6.14 1.22 -5.60
C LEU A 817 -7.46 0.71 -6.20
N ALA A 818 -7.75 -0.57 -6.02
CA ALA A 818 -9.06 -1.10 -6.37
C ALA A 818 -10.16 -0.34 -5.60
N PRO A 819 -11.34 -0.10 -6.20
CA PRO A 819 -12.47 0.46 -5.49
C PRO A 819 -12.83 -0.40 -4.28
N PHE A 820 -13.31 0.24 -3.21
CA PHE A 820 -13.82 -0.47 -2.05
C PHE A 820 -15.02 -1.34 -2.45
N GLN A 821 -14.92 -2.64 -2.19
CA GLN A 821 -16.04 -3.56 -2.41
C GLN A 821 -16.84 -3.75 -1.12
N PRO A 822 -18.15 -3.40 -1.10
CA PRO A 822 -18.98 -3.70 0.04
C PRO A 822 -19.17 -5.21 0.18
N GLY A 823 -19.42 -5.66 1.40
CA GLY A 823 -19.76 -7.05 1.67
C GLY A 823 -19.97 -7.30 3.15
N VAL A 824 -20.91 -8.20 3.46
CA VAL A 824 -21.21 -8.62 4.82
C VAL A 824 -20.68 -10.05 5.01
N PRO A 825 -19.80 -10.29 5.99
CA PRO A 825 -19.34 -11.63 6.33
C PRO A 825 -20.52 -12.55 6.68
N SER A 826 -20.56 -13.72 6.06
CA SER A 826 -21.42 -14.83 6.44
C SER A 826 -20.77 -15.60 7.59
N PRO A 827 -21.51 -15.97 8.65
CA PRO A 827 -21.01 -16.88 9.68
C PRO A 827 -20.97 -18.35 9.21
N VAL A 828 -21.49 -18.64 8.00
CA VAL A 828 -21.45 -19.98 7.40
C VAL A 828 -20.26 -20.04 6.43
N VAL A 829 -19.43 -21.08 6.53
CA VAL A 829 -18.25 -21.24 5.67
C VAL A 829 -18.30 -22.57 4.94
N LEU A 830 -17.98 -22.54 3.64
CA LEU A 830 -17.87 -23.70 2.77
C LEU A 830 -16.39 -24.06 2.59
N GLN A 831 -16.06 -25.35 2.57
CA GLN A 831 -14.69 -25.85 2.38
C GLN A 831 -14.68 -27.12 1.54
N LEU A 832 -13.72 -27.26 0.63
CA LEU A 832 -13.40 -28.53 -0.02
C LEU A 832 -12.32 -29.27 0.77
N ALA A 833 -12.52 -30.56 1.04
CA ALA A 833 -11.57 -31.42 1.75
C ALA A 833 -11.07 -32.57 0.87
N LEU A 834 -10.17 -32.25 -0.07
CA LEU A 834 -9.44 -33.24 -0.86
C LEU A 834 -8.04 -33.50 -0.28
N PRO A 835 -7.49 -34.72 -0.44
CA PRO A 835 -6.15 -35.05 0.03
C PRO A 835 -5.09 -34.27 -0.73
N ARG A 836 -3.97 -33.94 -0.07
CA ARG A 836 -2.83 -33.22 -0.68
C ARG A 836 -2.34 -33.85 -1.99
N ALA A 837 -2.42 -35.17 -2.14
CA ALA A 837 -2.01 -35.87 -3.35
C ALA A 837 -2.82 -35.49 -4.60
N ALA A 838 -4.01 -34.90 -4.43
CA ALA A 838 -4.84 -34.37 -5.51
C ALA A 838 -4.43 -32.95 -5.97
N MET A 839 -3.43 -32.34 -5.31
CA MET A 839 -2.94 -31.01 -5.65
C MET A 839 -1.71 -31.07 -6.54
N VAL A 840 -1.57 -30.09 -7.42
CA VAL A 840 -0.33 -29.84 -8.17
C VAL A 840 0.13 -28.42 -7.99
N ARG A 841 1.45 -28.24 -7.93
CA ARG A 841 2.07 -26.94 -8.08
C ARG A 841 1.84 -26.44 -9.51
N VAL A 842 1.45 -25.18 -9.62
CA VAL A 842 1.29 -24.42 -10.85
C VAL A 842 2.29 -23.27 -10.80
N GLU A 843 3.10 -23.14 -11.85
CA GLU A 843 4.08 -22.06 -11.96
C GLU A 843 3.45 -20.93 -12.77
N ASP A 844 2.88 -19.95 -12.08
CA ASP A 844 2.21 -18.81 -12.70
C ASP A 844 3.15 -17.59 -12.80
N LEU A 845 4.13 -17.44 -11.89
CA LEU A 845 5.14 -16.35 -11.88
C LEU A 845 6.46 -16.83 -11.27
N PRO A 846 7.61 -16.25 -11.67
CA PRO A 846 8.88 -16.44 -10.95
C PRO A 846 8.74 -16.01 -9.48
N TRP A 847 9.33 -16.78 -8.56
CA TRP A 847 9.38 -16.50 -7.11
C TRP A 847 8.05 -16.55 -6.36
N SER A 848 6.92 -16.82 -7.03
CA SER A 848 5.61 -17.06 -6.42
C SER A 848 5.19 -18.50 -6.68
N GLU A 849 4.63 -19.16 -5.67
CA GLU A 849 4.11 -20.52 -5.81
C GLU A 849 2.58 -20.49 -5.90
N GLY A 850 2.02 -21.29 -6.80
CA GLY A 850 0.58 -21.52 -6.94
C GLY A 850 0.26 -23.00 -6.84
N TYR A 851 -0.94 -23.31 -6.35
CA TYR A 851 -1.45 -24.68 -6.26
C TYR A 851 -2.90 -24.75 -6.74
N ALA A 852 -3.23 -25.85 -7.41
CA ALA A 852 -4.58 -26.14 -7.87
C ALA A 852 -4.90 -27.63 -7.74
N TRP A 853 -6.19 -27.96 -7.71
CA TRP A 853 -6.66 -29.35 -7.71
C TRP A 853 -6.53 -29.96 -9.09
N VAL A 854 -6.21 -31.24 -9.17
CA VAL A 854 -6.17 -31.98 -10.44
C VAL A 854 -7.48 -32.72 -10.66
N VAL A 855 -7.94 -32.70 -11.91
CA VAL A 855 -9.04 -33.54 -12.37
C VAL A 855 -8.64 -34.24 -13.66
N GLN A 856 -8.94 -35.54 -13.75
CA GLN A 856 -8.74 -36.32 -14.97
C GLN A 856 -10.00 -36.25 -15.84
N PRO A 857 -9.89 -35.91 -17.13
CA PRO A 857 -11.04 -35.84 -18.00
C PRO A 857 -11.58 -37.26 -18.27
N GLY A 858 -12.90 -37.37 -18.38
CA GLY A 858 -13.61 -38.65 -18.53
C GLY A 858 -13.81 -39.42 -17.22
N GLN A 859 -13.28 -38.95 -16.09
CA GLN A 859 -13.48 -39.57 -14.77
C GLN A 859 -14.34 -38.70 -13.87
N ALA A 860 -15.05 -39.36 -12.96
CA ALA A 860 -15.79 -38.71 -11.89
C ALA A 860 -14.85 -38.44 -10.70
N LEU A 861 -14.82 -37.21 -10.23
CA LEU A 861 -14.09 -36.81 -9.03
C LEU A 861 -15.09 -36.54 -7.91
N GLU A 862 -15.00 -37.28 -6.81
CA GLU A 862 -15.77 -36.97 -5.61
C GLU A 862 -15.17 -35.75 -4.91
N LEU A 863 -16.03 -34.83 -4.49
CA LEU A 863 -15.71 -33.59 -3.80
C LEU A 863 -16.35 -33.59 -2.41
N PRO A 864 -15.59 -33.91 -1.34
CA PRO A 864 -16.07 -33.78 0.03
C PRO A 864 -16.18 -32.30 0.38
N LEU A 865 -17.41 -31.79 0.44
CA LEU A 865 -17.74 -30.41 0.76
C LEU A 865 -18.20 -30.32 2.22
N HIS A 866 -17.53 -29.52 3.02
CA HIS A 866 -17.95 -29.20 4.37
C HIS A 866 -18.64 -27.86 4.45
N VAL A 867 -19.66 -27.79 5.29
CA VAL A 867 -20.34 -26.56 5.69
C VAL A 867 -20.17 -26.40 7.18
N TYR A 868 -19.72 -25.23 7.61
CA TYR A 868 -19.50 -24.88 9.01
C TYR A 868 -20.47 -23.80 9.43
N ASN A 869 -20.99 -23.87 10.65
CA ASN A 869 -21.78 -22.82 11.25
C ASN A 869 -21.03 -22.17 12.42
N PHE A 870 -20.57 -20.93 12.25
CA PHE A 870 -19.95 -20.13 13.30
C PHE A 870 -20.90 -19.08 13.91
N ALA A 871 -22.19 -19.12 13.57
CA ALA A 871 -23.21 -18.27 14.18
C ALA A 871 -23.57 -18.78 15.59
N ALA A 872 -24.28 -17.93 16.35
CA ALA A 872 -24.85 -18.32 17.63
C ALA A 872 -26.15 -19.13 17.49
N ASP A 873 -26.80 -19.08 16.32
CA ASP A 873 -28.07 -19.74 16.02
C ASP A 873 -27.87 -20.88 15.00
N VAL A 874 -28.87 -21.76 14.89
CA VAL A 874 -28.93 -22.80 13.86
C VAL A 874 -28.86 -22.18 12.46
N ALA A 875 -28.01 -22.73 11.60
CA ALA A 875 -27.91 -22.33 10.20
C ALA A 875 -28.54 -23.39 9.31
N SER A 876 -29.55 -23.00 8.54
CA SER A 876 -30.18 -23.82 7.51
C SER A 876 -29.94 -23.22 6.14
N GLY A 877 -29.71 -24.05 5.12
CA GLY A 877 -29.52 -23.55 3.76
C GLY A 877 -29.46 -24.63 2.70
N ARG A 878 -29.17 -24.23 1.47
CA ARG A 878 -29.00 -25.13 0.33
C ARG A 878 -27.83 -24.73 -0.55
N ILE A 879 -26.94 -25.66 -0.85
CA ILE A 879 -25.81 -25.46 -1.79
C ILE A 879 -26.31 -25.54 -3.24
N GLN A 880 -25.83 -24.65 -4.09
CA GLN A 880 -26.13 -24.60 -5.52
C GLN A 880 -24.85 -24.35 -6.32
N VAL A 881 -24.82 -24.85 -7.55
CA VAL A 881 -23.78 -24.50 -8.52
C VAL A 881 -24.12 -23.15 -9.12
N GLU A 882 -23.24 -22.16 -8.95
CA GLU A 882 -23.41 -20.82 -9.51
C GLU A 882 -22.70 -20.67 -10.84
N ARG A 883 -21.49 -21.25 -10.94
CA ARG A 883 -20.70 -21.21 -12.16
C ARG A 883 -19.91 -22.51 -12.31
N LEU A 884 -19.86 -22.98 -13.54
CA LEU A 884 -19.10 -24.16 -13.94
C LEU A 884 -18.64 -23.97 -15.41
N PRO A 885 -17.46 -24.47 -15.82
CA PRO A 885 -17.05 -24.39 -17.22
C PRO A 885 -18.01 -25.11 -18.16
N GLU A 886 -18.11 -24.64 -19.39
CA GLU A 886 -18.98 -25.23 -20.40
C GLU A 886 -18.68 -26.73 -20.59
N GLY A 887 -19.74 -27.54 -20.56
CA GLY A 887 -19.68 -29.00 -20.72
C GLY A 887 -19.23 -29.78 -19.48
N TRP A 888 -18.75 -29.13 -18.43
CA TRP A 888 -18.49 -29.82 -17.15
C TRP A 888 -19.83 -30.05 -16.45
N GLU A 889 -19.92 -31.11 -15.65
CA GLU A 889 -21.13 -31.46 -14.88
C GLU A 889 -20.80 -31.59 -13.40
N THR A 890 -21.71 -31.16 -12.53
CA THR A 890 -21.57 -31.33 -11.08
C THR A 890 -22.88 -31.79 -10.46
N GLU A 891 -22.83 -32.87 -9.70
CA GLU A 891 -23.96 -33.43 -8.96
C GLU A 891 -23.85 -33.08 -7.46
N LEU A 892 -24.93 -32.55 -6.88
CA LEU A 892 -25.03 -32.19 -5.46
C LEU A 892 -26.18 -32.99 -4.80
N PRO A 893 -25.92 -34.21 -4.27
CA PRO A 893 -26.97 -35.03 -3.66
C PRO A 893 -27.41 -34.46 -2.30
N GLU A 894 -28.71 -34.25 -2.06
CA GLU A 894 -29.20 -33.69 -0.78
C GLU A 894 -28.49 -32.37 -0.39
N PRO A 895 -28.54 -31.32 -1.23
CA PRO A 895 -27.76 -30.11 -1.00
C PRO A 895 -28.27 -29.22 0.15
N ALA A 896 -29.38 -29.62 0.78
CA ALA A 896 -30.00 -28.90 1.89
C ALA A 896 -29.39 -29.36 3.23
N PHE A 897 -29.15 -28.43 4.14
CA PHE A 897 -28.55 -28.71 5.43
C PHE A 897 -29.19 -27.89 6.55
N GLU A 898 -29.04 -28.39 7.76
CA GLU A 898 -29.32 -27.70 9.02
C GLU A 898 -28.19 -28.03 9.99
N ILE A 899 -27.56 -27.01 10.57
CA ILE A 899 -26.31 -27.15 11.34
C ILE A 899 -26.42 -26.33 12.61
N GLU A 900 -26.26 -27.01 13.74
CA GLU A 900 -26.18 -26.39 15.06
C GLU A 900 -24.99 -25.41 15.17
N PRO A 901 -25.04 -24.42 16.08
CA PRO A 901 -23.90 -23.55 16.38
C PRO A 901 -22.60 -24.33 16.65
N GLY A 902 -21.51 -23.96 15.98
CA GLY A 902 -20.22 -24.67 16.07
C GLY A 902 -20.20 -26.04 15.37
N GLY A 903 -21.29 -26.43 14.71
CA GLY A 903 -21.44 -27.67 13.99
C GLY A 903 -20.77 -27.68 12.62
N ARG A 904 -20.67 -28.87 12.04
CA ARG A 904 -20.22 -29.12 10.67
C ARG A 904 -21.11 -30.16 10.01
N TRP A 905 -21.48 -29.92 8.76
CA TRP A 905 -22.15 -30.89 7.89
C TRP A 905 -21.27 -31.20 6.68
N MET A 906 -21.47 -32.35 6.05
CA MET A 906 -20.69 -32.80 4.89
C MET A 906 -21.60 -33.29 3.78
N LEU A 907 -21.31 -32.83 2.57
CA LEU A 907 -21.90 -33.25 1.31
C LEU A 907 -20.81 -33.91 0.44
N ARG A 908 -21.11 -35.06 -0.18
CA ARG A 908 -20.26 -35.65 -1.22
C ARG A 908 -20.79 -35.24 -2.59
N ALA A 909 -20.23 -34.18 -3.15
CA ALA A 909 -20.53 -33.77 -4.53
C ALA A 909 -19.72 -34.60 -5.53
N VAL A 910 -20.13 -34.61 -6.79
CA VAL A 910 -19.39 -35.29 -7.87
C VAL A 910 -19.15 -34.31 -9.01
N LEU A 911 -17.90 -34.14 -9.42
CA LEU A 911 -17.50 -33.37 -10.60
C LEU A 911 -17.16 -34.32 -11.75
N ARG A 912 -17.70 -34.06 -12.94
CA ARG A 912 -17.35 -34.78 -14.17
C ARG A 912 -16.84 -33.78 -15.20
N VAL A 913 -15.65 -34.05 -15.72
CA VAL A 913 -15.03 -33.27 -16.79
C VAL A 913 -15.04 -34.09 -18.07
N PRO A 914 -15.53 -33.59 -19.22
CA PRO A 914 -15.58 -34.36 -20.45
C PRO A 914 -14.19 -34.80 -20.94
N ALA A 915 -14.08 -36.04 -21.43
CA ALA A 915 -12.83 -36.59 -22.00
C ALA A 915 -12.22 -35.70 -23.11
N GLY A 916 -13.05 -35.02 -23.90
CA GLY A 916 -12.64 -34.12 -24.99
C GLY A 916 -12.58 -32.64 -24.61
N THR A 917 -12.57 -32.28 -23.32
CA THR A 917 -12.60 -30.87 -22.91
C THR A 917 -11.37 -30.12 -23.44
N LYS A 918 -11.59 -28.93 -24.00
CA LYS A 918 -10.51 -28.00 -24.37
C LYS A 918 -10.08 -27.12 -23.19
N THR A 919 -10.91 -27.04 -22.16
CA THR A 919 -10.65 -26.25 -20.95
C THR A 919 -9.61 -26.96 -20.10
N ARG A 920 -8.40 -26.40 -20.01
CA ARG A 920 -7.30 -26.97 -19.19
C ARG A 920 -7.21 -26.38 -17.78
N ASP A 921 -7.93 -25.29 -17.54
CA ASP A 921 -8.04 -24.60 -16.25
C ASP A 921 -9.49 -24.13 -16.08
N GLY A 922 -10.15 -24.52 -14.99
CA GLY A 922 -11.57 -24.29 -14.80
C GLY A 922 -11.93 -24.03 -13.34
N TRP A 923 -12.96 -23.20 -13.14
CA TRP A 923 -13.45 -22.82 -11.82
C TRP A 923 -14.85 -23.38 -11.57
N LEU A 924 -15.01 -24.16 -10.49
CA LEU A 924 -16.31 -24.52 -9.94
C LEU A 924 -16.65 -23.50 -8.84
N GLN A 925 -17.77 -22.80 -8.97
CA GLN A 925 -18.29 -21.87 -7.96
C GLN A 925 -19.58 -22.42 -7.35
N LEU A 926 -19.57 -22.56 -6.04
CA LEU A 926 -20.67 -23.07 -5.24
C LEU A 926 -21.12 -21.98 -4.27
N ARG A 927 -22.42 -21.73 -4.21
CA ARG A 927 -23.02 -20.80 -3.25
C ARG A 927 -24.08 -21.51 -2.43
N ALA A 928 -24.10 -21.22 -1.12
CA ALA A 928 -25.23 -21.61 -0.28
C ALA A 928 -26.17 -20.41 -0.06
N ASP A 929 -27.47 -20.64 -0.11
CA ASP A 929 -28.47 -19.66 0.38
C ASP A 929 -28.89 -20.05 1.79
N CYS A 930 -28.51 -19.24 2.78
CA CYS A 930 -28.74 -19.51 4.20
C CYS A 930 -29.70 -18.49 4.85
N GLY A 931 -30.42 -17.69 4.04
CA GLY A 931 -31.28 -16.62 4.55
C GLY A 931 -30.52 -15.64 5.45
N ARG A 932 -30.82 -15.64 6.76
CA ARG A 932 -30.11 -14.80 7.76
C ARG A 932 -28.62 -15.13 7.89
N GLY A 933 -28.22 -16.37 7.57
CA GLY A 933 -26.82 -16.78 7.53
C GLY A 933 -26.05 -16.22 6.33
N GLY A 934 -26.69 -15.45 5.44
CA GLY A 934 -26.06 -14.87 4.26
C GLY A 934 -25.88 -15.87 3.12
N ARG A 935 -24.97 -15.53 2.20
CA ARG A 935 -24.79 -16.25 0.92
C ARG A 935 -23.33 -16.66 0.70
N PRO A 936 -22.76 -17.57 1.51
CA PRO A 936 -21.34 -17.90 1.42
C PRO A 936 -20.99 -18.55 0.08
N MET A 937 -19.82 -18.16 -0.43
CA MET A 937 -19.25 -18.60 -1.70
C MET A 937 -18.02 -19.48 -1.49
N LEU A 938 -17.87 -20.52 -2.31
CA LEU A 938 -16.66 -21.32 -2.48
C LEU A 938 -16.34 -21.44 -3.96
N ALA A 939 -15.21 -20.89 -4.38
CA ALA A 939 -14.70 -21.00 -5.74
C ALA A 939 -13.42 -21.85 -5.77
N ILE A 940 -13.43 -22.93 -6.55
CA ILE A 940 -12.40 -23.97 -6.58
C ILE A 940 -11.79 -24.01 -7.97
N ARG A 941 -10.46 -23.88 -8.05
CA ARG A 941 -9.69 -23.99 -9.31
C ARG A 941 -9.23 -25.42 -9.55
N PHE A 942 -9.58 -25.95 -10.72
CA PHE A 942 -9.16 -27.27 -11.20
C PHE A 942 -8.28 -27.16 -12.44
N ARG A 943 -7.18 -27.92 -12.46
CA ARG A 943 -6.33 -28.15 -13.62
C ARG A 943 -6.65 -29.52 -14.20
N VAL A 944 -7.04 -29.55 -15.47
CA VAL A 944 -7.28 -30.81 -16.19
C VAL A 944 -5.94 -31.41 -16.60
N ARG A 945 -5.66 -32.64 -16.19
CA ARG A 945 -4.48 -33.40 -16.62
C ARG A 945 -4.91 -34.76 -17.16
N ASP A 946 -4.41 -35.08 -18.35
CA ASP A 946 -4.65 -36.35 -19.06
C ASP A 946 -3.85 -37.51 -18.43
#